data_AF-A0A285XTY8-F1
#
_entry.id   AF-A0A285XTY8-F1
#
_cell.length_a   1.000
_cell.length_b   1.000
_cell.length_c   1.000
_cell.angle_alpha   90.00
_cell.angle_beta   90.00
_cell.angle_gamma   90.00
#
_symmetry.space_group_name_H-M   'P 1'
#
loop_
_entity.id
_entity.type
_entity.pdbx_description
1 polymer ?
#
loop_
_entity_poly.entity_id
_entity_poly.type
_entity_poly.pdbx_seq_one_letter_code
_entity_poly.pdbx_strand_id
1 'polypeptide(L)'
;MRTVIQRAVAFLVVVATLALGGALPASAAAATTNSGTTSAATTSAATTSAATTSAATPVSGKTWFGPDIDWGDDAPDGYAGRLGATPSMYGVEIHYPLDRSARKEFLRATRAAATQGAVLVVSLEPDQSLRSLTAADARTANTLLEEVHRQYDTQVLVRFAPQMNGTWVRWGQQPTQFVKAFRALATTVHDGSSDARMVWSPSYGAGYPFGESAGRLRDLSATDVAKLDTNGDGQLTAADDPYEPYWPGDASVDWVGLSMYSFGKGKATEAAGRDVPLTRNDVPEDGEVAGRFDETWGYEQPQSGNFYDRFAVAGDRPMLLDTGALYDHSLRGDAELPVKQGWWRQVIAAVQDRPLIRGVTFLETNRREPEAGNRVADWRDTAVPGIAGSFRTDLERAGDFVFGPVTDRVTPQDGAAATDQQYDTGGDQMAWIVWLAVGLAVVFLLSGVFGRLLPGWRYPDDGKPGRDLRLDLFRGFIILAVVITHIEIGGPYSYITLHATGAITGAEMFVFLSGMVLGMTYPFAIKKFGEWAAAIGAWKRARKQYLVTLGVILVVFALSFVPFLNTDAITTFTDRGTGTGGVGAEGRVYDLYPNAMQLLAYPPPWYAIRQFLLLEMGPWPFNIMGLFVVLSLFIPVFMWVIRRGYWWALLVVSWALYVFQAVNPDFRPLNSQFESVFPLLTWQVVFTHGLVLGYYRRQVIGALTGRLGKVLVGIGLSGYALFLVYVWAGNQYGFTPVPFPASMYDQLYNTAYQRVDLQWGRLVDIAFFAIVSYAILTVFWKPIAKAIGWLWIPIGQASLYVFVWQVFFALAIASIPGPDWGNPWIGFATHTLLILLAWYMVRKRFLFSVIPR
;
A
#
# COMPACT_ATOMS: atom_id res chain seq x y z
N MET A 1 -46.84 -22.07 -33.70
CA MET A 1 -46.60 -22.58 -32.33
C MET A 1 -45.14 -22.94 -32.07
N ARG A 2 -44.48 -23.79 -32.87
CA ARG A 2 -43.04 -24.15 -32.73
C ARG A 2 -42.08 -22.94 -32.66
N THR A 3 -42.27 -21.91 -33.48
CA THR A 3 -41.44 -20.70 -33.52
C THR A 3 -41.63 -19.77 -32.31
N VAL A 4 -42.82 -19.73 -31.71
CA VAL A 4 -43.11 -18.93 -30.50
C VAL A 4 -42.54 -19.62 -29.27
N ILE A 5 -42.69 -20.94 -29.16
CA ILE A 5 -42.08 -21.75 -28.09
C ILE A 5 -40.54 -21.70 -28.20
N GLN A 6 -39.98 -21.78 -29.40
CA GLN A 6 -38.53 -21.62 -29.61
C GLN A 6 -38.01 -20.23 -29.19
N ARG A 7 -38.77 -19.16 -29.42
CA ARG A 7 -38.41 -17.79 -29.01
C ARG A 7 -38.57 -17.60 -27.50
N ALA A 8 -39.64 -18.10 -26.91
CA ALA A 8 -39.88 -18.04 -25.46
C ALA A 8 -38.85 -18.88 -24.68
N VAL A 9 -38.48 -20.06 -25.19
CA VAL A 9 -37.43 -20.90 -24.61
C VAL A 9 -36.04 -20.32 -24.86
N ALA A 10 -35.75 -19.75 -26.04
CA ALA A 10 -34.49 -19.04 -26.26
C ALA A 10 -34.37 -17.83 -25.32
N PHE A 11 -35.46 -17.09 -25.12
CA PHE A 11 -35.54 -15.98 -24.18
C PHE A 11 -35.39 -16.47 -22.74
N LEU A 12 -36.07 -17.55 -22.33
CA LEU A 12 -35.92 -18.14 -21.00
C LEU A 12 -34.57 -18.80 -20.75
N VAL A 13 -33.90 -19.35 -21.77
CA VAL A 13 -32.54 -19.89 -21.64
C VAL A 13 -31.53 -18.75 -21.64
N VAL A 14 -31.69 -17.72 -22.46
CA VAL A 14 -30.82 -16.53 -22.41
C VAL A 14 -31.04 -15.79 -21.09
N VAL A 15 -32.28 -15.60 -20.66
CA VAL A 15 -32.64 -15.04 -19.35
C VAL A 15 -32.17 -15.97 -18.25
N ALA A 16 -32.40 -17.28 -18.23
CA ALA A 16 -31.86 -18.16 -17.19
C ALA A 16 -30.32 -18.24 -17.21
N THR A 17 -29.66 -18.14 -18.37
CA THR A 17 -28.20 -18.06 -18.45
C THR A 17 -27.69 -16.68 -17.99
N LEU A 18 -28.50 -15.62 -18.08
CA LEU A 18 -28.22 -14.27 -17.57
C LEU A 18 -28.72 -14.04 -16.13
N ALA A 19 -29.71 -14.80 -15.66
CA ALA A 19 -30.49 -14.66 -14.43
C ALA A 19 -30.24 -15.81 -13.43
N LEU A 20 -29.50 -16.85 -13.83
CA LEU A 20 -28.70 -17.65 -12.87
C LEU A 20 -27.51 -16.85 -12.33
N GLY A 21 -27.33 -15.59 -12.80
CA GLY A 21 -26.62 -14.52 -12.10
C GLY A 21 -27.53 -13.50 -11.40
N GLY A 22 -28.84 -13.74 -11.28
CA GLY A 22 -29.74 -12.88 -10.53
C GLY A 22 -31.23 -13.10 -10.84
N ALA A 23 -31.98 -13.60 -9.86
CA ALA A 23 -33.36 -13.16 -9.58
C ALA A 23 -33.94 -13.75 -8.27
N LEU A 24 -34.20 -12.80 -7.36
CA LEU A 24 -35.32 -12.65 -6.42
C LEU A 24 -35.20 -13.13 -4.95
N PRO A 25 -35.65 -12.28 -4.00
CA PRO A 25 -35.41 -12.43 -2.57
C PRO A 25 -36.40 -13.40 -1.95
N ALA A 26 -35.90 -14.34 -1.15
CA ALA A 26 -36.70 -14.91 -0.07
C ALA A 26 -36.66 -13.90 1.08
N SER A 27 -37.83 -13.34 1.35
CA SER A 27 -38.18 -12.35 2.34
C SER A 27 -37.63 -12.60 3.75
N ALA A 28 -37.36 -11.48 4.41
CA ALA A 28 -37.25 -11.24 5.84
C ALA A 28 -37.93 -12.28 6.74
N ALA A 29 -37.16 -12.80 7.70
CA ALA A 29 -37.67 -13.32 8.96
C ALA A 29 -36.78 -12.84 10.10
N ALA A 30 -37.36 -11.95 10.90
CA ALA A 30 -37.11 -11.70 12.32
C ALA A 30 -35.66 -11.54 12.80
N ALA A 31 -35.31 -10.27 13.03
CA ALA A 31 -34.51 -9.88 14.18
C ALA A 31 -35.08 -10.58 15.43
N THR A 32 -34.33 -11.53 15.97
CA THR A 32 -34.60 -12.10 17.29
C THR A 32 -33.36 -11.85 18.12
N THR A 33 -33.49 -10.90 19.03
CA THR A 33 -32.64 -10.72 20.21
C THR A 33 -32.43 -12.04 20.93
N ASN A 34 -31.19 -12.40 21.23
CA ASN A 34 -30.78 -13.15 22.43
C ASN A 34 -29.26 -13.03 22.55
N SER A 35 -28.76 -12.25 23.50
CA SER A 35 -28.58 -12.59 24.91
C SER A 35 -27.42 -13.57 25.10
N GLY A 36 -26.40 -13.08 25.82
CA GLY A 36 -25.13 -13.74 25.96
C GLY A 36 -25.24 -15.12 26.61
N THR A 37 -24.35 -16.00 26.21
CA THR A 37 -23.85 -17.06 27.07
C THR A 37 -22.39 -17.30 26.73
N THR A 38 -21.55 -16.88 27.66
CA THR A 38 -20.16 -17.26 27.82
C THR A 38 -20.05 -18.79 27.86
N SER A 39 -19.20 -19.36 27.01
CA SER A 39 -18.60 -20.66 27.27
C SER A 39 -17.12 -20.60 26.95
N ALA A 40 -16.34 -20.62 28.02
CA ALA A 40 -14.90 -20.70 28.02
C ALA A 40 -14.45 -22.07 27.49
N ALA A 41 -13.56 -22.06 26.50
CA ALA A 41 -12.74 -23.21 26.14
C ALA A 41 -11.27 -22.82 26.34
N THR A 42 -10.78 -23.15 27.52
CA THR A 42 -9.40 -23.00 27.96
C THR A 42 -8.51 -23.96 27.15
N THR A 43 -7.64 -23.41 26.30
CA THR A 43 -6.48 -24.16 25.79
C THR A 43 -5.25 -23.30 25.97
N SER A 44 -4.50 -23.66 27.02
CA SER A 44 -3.18 -23.13 27.34
C SER A 44 -2.20 -23.48 26.22
N ALA A 45 -1.74 -22.46 25.50
CA ALA A 45 -0.49 -22.50 24.76
C ALA A 45 0.32 -21.28 25.19
N ALA A 46 1.24 -21.52 26.12
CA ALA A 46 2.23 -20.55 26.55
C ALA A 46 3.20 -20.29 25.39
N THR A 47 2.96 -19.20 24.67
CA THR A 47 3.98 -18.55 23.85
C THR A 47 4.23 -17.20 24.47
N THR A 48 5.46 -16.98 24.91
CA THR A 48 5.98 -15.79 25.56
C THR A 48 5.74 -14.56 24.67
N SER A 49 4.61 -13.88 24.90
CA SER A 49 4.36 -12.53 24.38
C SER A 49 5.32 -11.59 25.10
N ALA A 50 6.39 -11.21 24.41
CA ALA A 50 7.10 -9.99 24.75
C ALA A 50 6.13 -8.85 24.44
N ALA A 51 5.58 -8.25 25.50
CA ALA A 51 4.79 -7.05 25.40
C ALA A 51 5.68 -5.90 24.88
N THR A 52 5.62 -5.63 23.58
CA THR A 52 6.01 -4.33 23.03
C THR A 52 4.78 -3.45 23.11
N THR A 53 4.58 -2.84 24.27
CA THR A 53 3.65 -1.70 24.42
C THR A 53 4.18 -0.57 23.54
N SER A 54 3.30 0.12 22.81
CA SER A 54 3.60 1.35 22.07
C SER A 54 4.26 2.37 23.02
N ALA A 55 5.59 2.41 23.04
CA ALA A 55 6.31 3.16 24.03
C ALA A 55 6.22 4.65 23.69
N ALA A 56 5.49 5.41 24.52
CA ALA A 56 5.26 6.86 24.37
C ALA A 56 6.52 7.74 24.51
N THR A 57 7.66 7.12 24.78
CA THR A 57 9.01 7.66 25.00
C THR A 57 9.99 6.47 24.89
N PRO A 58 11.27 6.69 24.57
CA PRO A 58 12.26 5.64 24.65
C PRO A 58 12.38 5.08 26.08
N VAL A 59 12.78 3.81 26.20
CA VAL A 59 13.06 3.14 27.48
C VAL A 59 13.96 4.03 28.36
N SER A 60 13.75 4.02 29.68
CA SER A 60 14.51 4.86 30.61
C SER A 60 16.03 4.78 30.38
N GLY A 61 16.68 5.95 30.26
CA GLY A 61 18.12 6.05 29.98
C GLY A 61 18.52 5.75 28.53
N LYS A 62 17.57 5.71 27.59
CA LYS A 62 17.82 5.58 26.16
C LYS A 62 17.27 6.79 25.39
N THR A 63 17.83 6.99 24.20
CA THR A 63 17.56 8.15 23.35
C THR A 63 17.21 7.70 21.94
N TRP A 64 16.08 8.16 21.42
CA TRP A 64 15.75 7.94 20.01
C TRP A 64 16.70 8.74 19.12
N PHE A 65 17.19 8.08 18.08
CA PHE A 65 17.98 8.67 17.01
C PHE A 65 17.14 8.81 15.75
N GLY A 66 17.26 9.95 15.08
CA GLY A 66 16.63 10.18 13.79
C GLY A 66 17.27 11.28 12.96
N PRO A 67 17.18 11.21 11.63
CA PRO A 67 17.54 12.34 10.77
C PRO A 67 16.36 13.26 10.50
N ASP A 68 16.65 14.55 10.31
CA ASP A 68 15.76 15.52 9.65
C ASP A 68 16.19 15.59 8.18
N ILE A 69 15.55 14.78 7.34
CA ILE A 69 15.93 14.58 5.93
C ILE A 69 15.19 15.55 5.01
N ASP A 70 15.79 15.83 3.86
CA ASP A 70 15.05 16.41 2.75
C ASP A 70 14.17 15.34 2.10
N TRP A 71 12.87 15.37 2.38
CA TRP A 71 11.89 14.41 1.83
C TRP A 71 11.65 14.56 0.32
N GLY A 72 12.14 15.64 -0.30
CA GLY A 72 12.14 15.81 -1.75
C GLY A 72 13.26 15.03 -2.43
N ASP A 73 14.43 14.97 -1.78
CA ASP A 73 15.67 14.40 -2.33
C ASP A 73 16.05 13.03 -1.72
N ASP A 74 15.46 12.65 -0.59
CA ASP A 74 15.76 11.42 0.15
C ASP A 74 14.50 10.73 0.69
N ALA A 75 14.68 9.51 1.22
CA ALA A 75 13.61 8.73 1.84
C ALA A 75 14.18 7.86 2.97
N PRO A 76 13.35 7.38 3.91
CA PRO A 76 13.77 6.49 4.98
C PRO A 76 14.64 5.32 4.52
N ASP A 77 14.29 4.63 3.43
CA ASP A 77 15.08 3.49 2.93
C ASP A 77 16.44 3.91 2.37
N GLY A 78 16.51 5.10 1.78
CA GLY A 78 17.75 5.68 1.28
C GLY A 78 18.70 6.00 2.44
N TYR A 79 18.19 6.69 3.46
CA TYR A 79 18.93 7.01 4.67
C TYR A 79 19.44 5.76 5.39
N ALA A 80 18.54 4.82 5.69
CA ALA A 80 18.88 3.56 6.38
C ALA A 80 19.90 2.73 5.59
N GLY A 81 19.82 2.74 4.25
CA GLY A 81 20.80 2.11 3.38
C GLY A 81 22.19 2.75 3.43
N ARG A 82 22.29 4.08 3.52
CA ARG A 82 23.57 4.79 3.64
C ARG A 82 24.20 4.66 5.02
N LEU A 83 23.39 4.82 6.07
CA LEU A 83 23.84 4.66 7.45
C LEU A 83 24.18 3.18 7.75
N GLY A 84 23.42 2.26 7.16
CA GLY A 84 23.49 0.83 7.46
C GLY A 84 22.83 0.46 8.79
N ALA A 85 21.89 1.30 9.26
CA ALA A 85 21.05 1.09 10.43
C ALA A 85 19.72 1.82 10.23
N THR A 86 18.64 1.31 10.83
CA THR A 86 17.30 1.92 10.73
C THR A 86 17.14 2.97 11.85
N PRO A 87 16.87 4.25 11.53
CA PRO A 87 16.53 5.26 12.52
C PRO A 87 15.26 4.91 13.31
N SER A 88 15.17 5.38 14.56
CA SER A 88 13.97 5.24 15.39
C SER A 88 12.94 6.35 15.14
N MET A 89 13.38 7.47 14.57
CA MET A 89 12.49 8.58 14.23
C MET A 89 12.95 9.29 12.96
N TYR A 90 12.06 10.06 12.34
CA TYR A 90 12.34 10.92 11.20
C TYR A 90 11.72 12.31 11.39
N GLY A 91 12.51 13.36 11.19
CA GLY A 91 12.03 14.74 11.11
C GLY A 91 11.39 15.03 9.76
N VAL A 92 10.29 15.79 9.76
CA VAL A 92 9.64 16.31 8.55
C VAL A 92 9.11 17.73 8.81
N GLU A 93 9.29 18.61 7.84
CA GLU A 93 8.75 19.98 7.84
C GLU A 93 7.43 20.01 7.05
N ILE A 94 6.36 20.54 7.64
CA ILE A 94 5.01 20.59 7.05
C ILE A 94 4.46 22.01 7.20
N HIS A 95 4.04 22.62 6.11
CA HIS A 95 3.38 23.94 6.14
C HIS A 95 2.08 23.92 6.95
N TYR A 96 1.85 24.99 7.70
CA TYR A 96 0.67 25.16 8.55
C TYR A 96 0.05 26.56 8.38
N PRO A 97 -1.28 26.71 8.22
CA PRO A 97 -2.34 25.69 8.27
C PRO A 97 -2.26 24.60 7.19
N LEU A 98 -2.80 23.42 7.49
CA LEU A 98 -2.74 22.27 6.57
C LEU A 98 -3.63 22.48 5.35
N ASP A 99 -3.01 22.74 4.21
CA ASP A 99 -3.66 22.69 2.91
C ASP A 99 -3.66 21.26 2.33
N ARG A 100 -4.16 21.11 1.09
CA ARG A 100 -4.21 19.81 0.42
C ARG A 100 -2.80 19.22 0.17
N SER A 101 -1.80 20.06 -0.07
CA SER A 101 -0.42 19.63 -0.33
C SER A 101 0.24 19.16 0.96
N ALA A 102 0.18 19.97 2.01
CA ALA A 102 0.71 19.66 3.34
C ALA A 102 0.11 18.38 3.91
N ARG A 103 -1.21 18.16 3.75
CA ARG A 103 -1.86 16.90 4.14
C ARG A 103 -1.30 15.69 3.39
N LYS A 104 -1.07 15.82 2.07
CA LYS A 104 -0.54 14.73 1.24
C LYS A 104 0.90 14.38 1.64
N GLU A 105 1.70 15.40 1.91
CA GLU A 105 3.09 15.25 2.34
C GLU A 105 3.19 14.57 3.70
N PHE A 106 2.39 15.02 4.68
CA PHE A 106 2.33 14.37 6.00
C PHE A 106 1.92 12.89 5.86
N LEU A 107 0.82 12.56 5.17
CA LEU A 107 0.41 11.17 4.97
C LEU A 107 1.48 10.32 4.24
N ARG A 108 2.23 10.91 3.30
CA ARG A 108 3.34 10.23 2.63
C ARG A 108 4.50 9.96 3.57
N ALA A 109 4.93 10.96 4.34
CA ALA A 109 6.00 10.82 5.31
C ALA A 109 5.66 9.76 6.37
N THR A 110 4.42 9.78 6.87
CA THR A 110 3.92 8.80 7.84
C THR A 110 4.00 7.38 7.29
N ARG A 111 3.49 7.15 6.07
CA ARG A 111 3.55 5.82 5.43
C ARG A 111 4.98 5.32 5.29
N ALA A 112 5.86 6.18 4.81
CA ALA A 112 7.28 5.83 4.63
C ALA A 112 7.97 5.52 5.97
N ALA A 113 7.77 6.33 7.01
CA ALA A 113 8.33 6.09 8.33
C ALA A 113 7.75 4.82 8.99
N ALA A 114 6.46 4.55 8.81
CA ALA A 114 5.79 3.34 9.32
C ALA A 114 6.36 2.05 8.71
N THR A 115 6.89 2.08 7.48
CA THR A 115 7.57 0.90 6.90
C THR A 115 8.82 0.48 7.68
N GLN A 116 9.44 1.42 8.38
CA GLN A 116 10.61 1.20 9.22
C GLN A 116 10.28 1.09 10.72
N GLY A 117 9.00 1.29 11.09
CA GLY A 117 8.57 1.31 12.48
C GLY A 117 9.18 2.51 13.22
N ALA A 118 9.29 3.64 12.54
CA ALA A 118 9.85 4.87 13.08
C ALA A 118 8.75 5.89 13.43
N VAL A 119 9.00 6.66 14.49
CA VAL A 119 8.15 7.78 14.93
C VAL A 119 8.42 9.01 14.05
N LEU A 120 7.40 9.82 13.79
CA LEU A 120 7.60 11.10 13.10
C LEU A 120 7.75 12.26 14.09
N VAL A 121 8.72 13.12 13.81
CA VAL A 121 8.83 14.47 14.39
C VAL A 121 8.32 15.46 13.34
N VAL A 122 7.07 15.89 13.48
CA VAL A 122 6.40 16.78 12.52
C VAL A 122 6.57 18.22 12.95
N SER A 123 7.29 18.99 12.15
CA SER A 123 7.44 20.43 12.33
C SER A 123 6.33 21.16 11.60
N LEU A 124 5.36 21.68 12.34
CA LEU A 124 4.29 22.48 11.75
C LEU A 124 4.79 23.93 11.63
N GLU A 125 5.01 24.37 10.39
CA GLU A 125 5.63 25.65 10.06
C GLU A 125 4.60 26.69 9.58
N PRO A 126 4.30 27.72 10.39
CA PRO A 126 3.37 28.77 9.99
C PRO A 126 3.79 29.51 8.72
N ASP A 127 3.03 29.34 7.64
CA ASP A 127 3.23 30.09 6.38
C ASP A 127 2.52 31.45 6.39
N GLN A 128 1.52 31.58 7.28
CA GLN A 128 0.69 32.75 7.54
C GLN A 128 1.00 33.41 8.89
N SER A 129 0.38 34.57 9.15
CA SER A 129 0.50 35.25 10.44
C SER A 129 -0.07 34.38 11.56
N LEU A 130 0.63 34.29 12.70
CA LEU A 130 0.11 33.59 13.89
C LEU A 130 -1.25 34.11 14.35
N ARG A 131 -1.59 35.38 14.05
CA ARG A 131 -2.88 36.00 14.39
C ARG A 131 -4.05 35.47 13.56
N SER A 132 -3.80 34.95 12.35
CA SER A 132 -4.84 34.43 11.47
C SER A 132 -5.17 32.97 11.72
N LEU A 133 -4.36 32.26 12.52
CA LEU A 133 -4.61 30.87 12.89
C LEU A 133 -5.88 30.75 13.74
N THR A 134 -6.73 29.80 13.38
CA THR A 134 -8.05 29.59 13.98
C THR A 134 -8.14 28.25 14.71
N ALA A 135 -9.18 28.08 15.52
CA ALA A 135 -9.50 26.78 16.11
C ALA A 135 -9.89 25.72 15.05
N ALA A 136 -10.31 26.13 13.85
CA ALA A 136 -10.60 25.20 12.77
C ALA A 136 -9.31 24.60 12.18
N ASP A 137 -8.24 25.39 12.11
CA ASP A 137 -6.93 24.92 11.66
C ASP A 137 -6.38 23.87 12.65
N ALA A 138 -6.48 24.15 13.95
CA ALA A 138 -6.08 23.21 15.00
C ALA A 138 -6.87 21.90 14.96
N ARG A 139 -8.20 21.97 14.77
CA ARG A 139 -9.04 20.76 14.58
C ARG A 139 -8.64 19.99 13.33
N THR A 140 -8.35 20.68 12.22
CA THR A 140 -7.92 20.03 10.98
C THR A 140 -6.60 19.28 11.16
N ALA A 141 -5.65 19.86 11.91
CA ALA A 141 -4.41 19.18 12.28
C ALA A 141 -4.67 17.96 13.17
N ASN A 142 -5.48 18.10 14.23
CA ASN A 142 -5.78 16.96 15.10
C ASN A 142 -6.51 15.83 14.37
N THR A 143 -7.48 16.13 13.49
CA THR A 143 -8.14 15.10 12.67
C THR A 143 -7.13 14.29 11.85
N LEU A 144 -6.10 14.95 11.30
CA LEU A 144 -5.05 14.25 10.55
C LEU A 144 -4.13 13.43 11.47
N LEU A 145 -3.82 13.93 12.66
CA LEU A 145 -3.04 13.19 13.66
C LEU A 145 -3.80 11.94 14.13
N GLU A 146 -5.11 12.04 14.40
CA GLU A 146 -5.99 10.90 14.72
C GLU A 146 -6.09 9.91 13.56
N GLU A 147 -6.10 10.40 12.32
CA GLU A 147 -6.07 9.55 11.13
C GLU A 147 -4.79 8.74 11.04
N VAL A 148 -3.63 9.37 11.27
CA VAL A 148 -2.33 8.72 11.29
C VAL A 148 -2.24 7.70 12.44
N HIS A 149 -2.64 8.09 13.64
CA HIS A 149 -2.62 7.20 14.81
C HIS A 149 -3.47 5.95 14.57
N ARG A 150 -4.71 6.11 14.12
CA ARG A 150 -5.59 4.99 13.78
C ARG A 150 -5.05 4.10 12.66
N GLN A 151 -4.39 4.66 11.65
CA GLN A 151 -3.87 3.91 10.51
C GLN A 151 -2.65 3.04 10.88
N TYR A 152 -1.70 3.60 11.62
CA TYR A 152 -0.38 2.99 11.82
C TYR A 152 -0.06 2.62 13.26
N ASP A 153 -0.94 2.94 14.21
CA ASP A 153 -0.68 2.84 15.65
C ASP A 153 0.66 3.49 16.05
N THR A 154 0.96 4.62 15.38
CA THR A 154 2.19 5.37 15.59
C THR A 154 1.90 6.64 16.36
N GLN A 155 2.84 7.06 17.20
CA GLN A 155 2.81 8.35 17.86
C GLN A 155 3.53 9.39 17.00
N VAL A 156 3.09 10.65 17.11
CA VAL A 156 3.71 11.78 16.41
C VAL A 156 4.18 12.80 17.44
N LEU A 157 5.43 13.26 17.33
CA LEU A 157 5.95 14.42 18.05
C LEU A 157 5.66 15.67 17.22
N VAL A 158 4.81 16.57 17.72
CA VAL A 158 4.34 17.76 17.03
C VAL A 158 5.15 18.98 17.49
N ARG A 159 6.14 19.36 16.68
CA ARG A 159 6.98 20.54 16.88
C ARG A 159 6.35 21.76 16.19
N PHE A 160 5.47 22.48 16.90
CA PHE A 160 4.80 23.65 16.34
C PHE A 160 5.68 24.90 16.37
N ALA A 161 5.87 25.53 15.20
CA ALA A 161 6.58 26.79 15.03
C ALA A 161 7.94 26.84 15.78
N PRO A 162 8.87 25.91 15.47
CA PRO A 162 10.17 25.82 16.16
C PRO A 162 11.01 27.08 15.97
N GLN A 163 12.01 27.28 16.84
CA GLN A 163 12.94 28.42 16.78
C GLN A 163 12.23 29.79 16.81
N MET A 164 11.07 29.85 17.46
CA MET A 164 10.24 31.04 17.62
C MET A 164 10.95 32.23 18.29
N ASN A 165 12.01 31.96 19.06
CA ASN A 165 12.85 32.97 19.69
C ASN A 165 13.96 33.51 18.76
N GLY A 166 14.08 33.02 17.53
CA GLY A 166 14.99 33.52 16.51
C GLY A 166 14.39 34.65 15.67
N THR A 167 15.22 35.31 14.85
CA THR A 167 14.81 36.41 13.94
C THR A 167 14.65 35.97 12.48
N TRP A 168 15.07 34.76 12.11
CA TRP A 168 15.09 34.26 10.72
C TRP A 168 13.81 33.57 10.26
N VAL A 169 12.95 33.11 11.18
CA VAL A 169 11.67 32.47 10.87
C VAL A 169 10.51 33.48 10.85
N ARG A 170 9.52 33.26 9.99
CA ARG A 170 8.38 34.20 9.80
C ARG A 170 7.48 34.32 11.02
N TRP A 171 7.44 33.31 11.88
CA TRP A 171 6.72 33.32 13.15
C TRP A 171 7.55 33.88 14.31
N GLY A 172 8.86 34.09 14.12
CA GLY A 172 9.80 34.46 15.18
C GLY A 172 9.56 35.84 15.79
N GLN A 173 10.08 36.06 17.00
CA GLN A 173 9.95 37.29 17.79
C GLN A 173 8.50 37.68 18.17
N GLN A 174 7.55 36.74 18.23
CA GLN A 174 6.14 37.03 18.52
C GLN A 174 5.61 36.27 19.75
N PRO A 175 6.14 36.50 20.96
CA PRO A 175 5.82 35.68 22.15
C PRO A 175 4.32 35.63 22.46
N THR A 176 3.59 36.75 22.35
CA THR A 176 2.16 36.77 22.66
C THR A 176 1.33 35.91 21.71
N GLN A 177 1.59 35.99 20.41
CA GLN A 177 0.83 35.23 19.41
C GLN A 177 1.29 33.79 19.35
N PHE A 178 2.58 33.53 19.54
CA PHE A 178 3.13 32.18 19.64
C PHE A 178 2.49 31.41 20.78
N VAL A 179 2.53 31.93 22.01
CA VAL A 179 1.94 31.25 23.18
C VAL A 179 0.45 30.99 22.98
N LYS A 180 -0.29 31.96 22.42
CA LYS A 180 -1.73 31.79 22.13
C LYS A 180 -1.98 30.67 21.11
N ALA A 181 -1.24 30.66 20.00
CA ALA A 181 -1.41 29.66 18.94
C ALA A 181 -0.98 28.26 19.41
N PHE A 182 0.14 28.16 20.12
CA PHE A 182 0.65 26.91 20.69
C PHE A 182 -0.37 26.30 21.66
N ARG A 183 -0.91 27.09 22.60
CA ARG A 183 -1.96 26.63 23.52
C ARG A 183 -3.20 26.15 22.80
N ALA A 184 -3.67 26.88 21.78
CA ALA A 184 -4.87 26.50 21.03
C ALA A 184 -4.71 25.15 20.31
N LEU A 185 -3.54 24.91 19.71
CA LEU A 185 -3.22 23.64 19.09
C LEU A 185 -3.08 22.53 20.13
N ALA A 186 -2.31 22.77 21.20
CA ALA A 186 -2.08 21.81 22.28
C ALA A 186 -3.39 21.35 22.94
N THR A 187 -4.29 22.28 23.30
CA THR A 187 -5.61 21.92 23.83
C THR A 187 -6.38 21.02 22.87
N THR A 188 -6.36 21.32 21.56
CA THR A 188 -7.10 20.51 20.58
C THR A 188 -6.49 19.11 20.40
N VAL A 189 -5.16 19.00 20.48
CA VAL A 189 -4.45 17.72 20.40
C VAL A 189 -4.68 16.88 21.65
N HIS A 190 -4.57 17.49 22.84
CA HIS A 190 -4.78 16.83 24.13
C HIS A 190 -6.22 16.41 24.39
N ASP A 191 -7.20 17.18 23.90
CA ASP A 191 -8.62 16.82 23.96
C ASP A 191 -9.01 15.73 22.92
N GLY A 192 -8.12 15.47 21.95
CA GLY A 192 -8.31 14.50 20.88
C GLY A 192 -7.91 13.07 21.26
N SER A 193 -7.97 12.18 20.26
CA SER A 193 -7.62 10.75 20.37
C SER A 193 -6.33 10.37 19.62
N SER A 194 -5.50 11.36 19.29
CA SER A 194 -4.31 11.14 18.46
C SER A 194 -3.10 10.60 19.20
N ASP A 195 -3.10 10.67 20.54
CA ASP A 195 -1.96 10.40 21.42
C ASP A 195 -0.67 11.17 21.05
N ALA A 196 -0.77 12.19 20.20
CA ALA A 196 0.34 13.00 19.74
C ALA A 196 0.90 13.88 20.88
N ARG A 197 2.20 14.20 20.81
CA ARG A 197 2.92 14.93 21.86
C ARG A 197 3.37 16.29 21.36
N MET A 198 3.02 17.34 22.09
CA MET A 198 3.41 18.71 21.76
C MET A 198 4.85 18.98 22.18
N VAL A 199 5.68 19.43 21.24
CA VAL A 199 7.09 19.77 21.44
C VAL A 199 7.29 21.29 21.38
N TRP A 200 7.78 21.89 22.45
CA TRP A 200 8.19 23.31 22.48
C TRP A 200 9.70 23.42 22.24
N SER A 201 10.13 23.81 21.03
CA SER A 201 11.54 23.79 20.62
C SER A 201 12.07 25.19 20.21
N PRO A 202 12.62 25.99 21.14
CA PRO A 202 13.38 27.20 20.81
C PRO A 202 14.77 26.89 20.20
N SER A 203 15.39 27.92 19.61
CA SER A 203 16.81 27.93 19.24
C SER A 203 17.67 28.27 20.45
N TYR A 204 18.89 27.72 20.51
CA TYR A 204 19.90 28.10 21.50
C TYR A 204 20.09 29.62 21.58
N GLY A 205 20.08 30.17 22.80
CA GLY A 205 19.87 31.59 23.10
C GLY A 205 21.10 32.49 23.05
N ALA A 206 22.30 31.96 22.82
CA ALA A 206 23.51 32.78 22.73
C ALA A 206 23.42 33.81 21.59
N GLY A 207 23.76 35.06 21.90
CA GLY A 207 23.61 36.19 20.99
C GLY A 207 22.21 36.79 20.93
N TYR A 208 21.35 36.47 21.90
CA TYR A 208 20.11 37.21 22.13
C TYR A 208 20.39 38.64 22.64
N PRO A 209 19.62 39.66 22.20
CA PRO A 209 18.65 39.60 21.11
C PRO A 209 19.34 39.37 19.77
N PHE A 210 18.84 38.40 19.01
CA PHE A 210 19.42 38.06 17.72
C PHE A 210 19.36 39.26 16.76
N GLY A 211 20.40 39.46 15.96
CA GLY A 211 20.53 40.61 15.06
C GLY A 211 19.40 40.79 14.03
N GLU A 212 19.45 41.90 13.29
CA GLU A 212 18.37 42.40 12.41
C GLU A 212 18.08 41.56 11.14
N SER A 213 18.48 40.29 11.08
CA SER A 213 18.45 39.45 9.86
C SER A 213 17.07 39.35 9.18
N ALA A 214 15.96 39.70 9.84
CA ALA A 214 14.67 39.91 9.19
C ALA A 214 13.86 41.14 9.68
N GLY A 215 14.50 42.15 10.29
CA GLY A 215 13.81 43.38 10.74
C GLY A 215 12.72 43.19 11.81
N ARG A 216 12.58 41.97 12.36
CA ARG A 216 11.45 41.55 13.21
C ARG A 216 11.37 42.28 14.54
N LEU A 217 12.52 42.70 15.07
CA LEU A 217 12.59 43.50 16.30
C LEU A 217 11.98 44.91 16.13
N ARG A 218 11.90 45.44 14.90
CA ARG A 218 11.34 46.76 14.61
C ARG A 218 9.80 46.79 14.53
N ASP A 219 9.19 45.63 14.24
CA ASP A 219 7.75 45.46 14.06
C ASP A 219 7.03 44.91 15.32
N LEU A 220 7.73 44.87 16.46
CA LEU A 220 7.19 44.34 17.70
C LEU A 220 6.06 45.21 18.25
N SER A 221 5.00 44.57 18.75
CA SER A 221 3.97 45.28 19.49
C SER A 221 4.50 45.71 20.86
N ALA A 222 3.97 46.80 21.43
CA ALA A 222 4.35 47.22 22.78
C ALA A 222 4.15 46.11 23.84
N THR A 223 3.19 45.21 23.60
CA THR A 223 2.95 44.04 24.45
C THR A 223 4.04 42.98 24.31
N ASP A 224 4.57 42.78 23.10
CA ASP A 224 5.67 41.83 22.88
C ASP A 224 6.99 42.41 23.39
N VAL A 225 7.25 43.71 23.19
CA VAL A 225 8.43 44.38 23.77
C VAL A 225 8.46 44.24 25.28
N ALA A 226 7.34 44.53 25.97
CA ALA A 226 7.26 44.41 27.42
C ALA A 226 7.37 42.96 27.94
N LYS A 227 7.17 41.95 27.08
CA LYS A 227 7.39 40.54 27.45
C LYS A 227 8.82 40.08 27.21
N LEU A 228 9.48 40.65 26.19
CA LEU A 228 10.86 40.32 25.85
C LEU A 228 11.85 41.04 26.76
N ASP A 229 11.48 42.22 27.29
CA ASP A 229 12.18 42.93 28.36
C ASP A 229 11.90 42.24 29.71
N THR A 230 12.59 41.13 29.94
CA THR A 230 12.41 40.26 31.09
C THR A 230 13.03 40.82 32.36
N ASN A 231 14.01 41.73 32.24
CA ASN A 231 14.64 42.38 33.38
C ASN A 231 13.95 43.72 33.76
N GLY A 232 13.08 44.25 32.89
CA GLY A 232 12.25 45.43 33.12
C GLY A 232 13.00 46.76 33.03
N ASP A 233 14.16 46.80 32.36
CA ASP A 233 15.00 48.00 32.25
C ASP A 233 14.64 48.89 31.03
N GLY A 234 13.67 48.45 30.23
CA GLY A 234 13.20 49.15 29.03
C GLY A 234 14.06 48.94 27.79
N GLN A 235 15.08 48.08 27.84
CA GLN A 235 15.98 47.77 26.73
C GLN A 235 16.03 46.26 26.49
N LEU A 236 15.95 45.84 25.23
CA LEU A 236 16.17 44.45 24.86
C LEU A 236 17.68 44.20 24.73
N THR A 237 18.26 43.41 25.64
CA THR A 237 19.70 43.17 25.74
C THR A 237 20.02 41.69 26.02
N ALA A 238 21.31 41.33 26.03
CA ALA A 238 21.76 39.98 26.39
C ALA A 238 21.51 39.60 27.87
N ALA A 239 21.03 40.54 28.68
CA ALA A 239 20.58 40.28 30.04
C ALA A 239 19.14 39.74 30.09
N ASP A 240 18.41 39.79 28.98
CA ASP A 240 17.05 39.27 28.89
C ASP A 240 17.02 37.77 28.60
N ASP A 241 15.99 37.11 29.13
CA ASP A 241 15.78 35.68 28.95
C ASP A 241 15.29 35.36 27.52
N PRO A 242 16.05 34.56 26.74
CA PRO A 242 15.71 34.26 25.36
C PRO A 242 14.58 33.22 25.20
N TYR A 243 14.09 32.62 26.29
CA TYR A 243 13.19 31.47 26.26
C TYR A 243 11.85 31.73 26.98
N GLU A 244 11.90 32.27 28.21
CA GLU A 244 10.75 32.43 29.10
C GLU A 244 9.55 33.16 28.45
N PRO A 245 9.74 34.24 27.66
CA PRO A 245 8.63 34.94 26.99
C PRO A 245 7.80 34.05 26.06
N TYR A 246 8.38 32.94 25.57
CA TYR A 246 7.78 31.99 24.65
C TYR A 246 7.22 30.74 25.34
N TRP A 247 7.40 30.58 26.65
CA TRP A 247 6.93 29.39 27.37
C TRP A 247 5.39 29.35 27.41
N PRO A 248 4.74 28.34 26.80
CA PRO A 248 3.27 28.27 26.78
C PRO A 248 2.69 27.70 28.07
N GLY A 249 3.50 27.20 29.01
CA GLY A 249 3.05 26.64 30.28
C GLY A 249 3.00 25.12 30.29
N ASP A 250 3.09 24.56 31.50
CA ASP A 250 3.25 23.11 31.74
C ASP A 250 2.15 22.25 31.11
N ALA A 251 0.89 22.72 31.16
CA ALA A 251 -0.25 21.97 30.66
C ALA A 251 -0.30 21.86 29.11
N SER A 252 0.53 22.61 28.39
CA SER A 252 0.55 22.60 26.93
C SER A 252 1.73 21.83 26.34
N VAL A 253 2.76 21.51 27.13
CA VAL A 253 4.04 20.98 26.64
C VAL A 253 4.26 19.56 27.16
N ASP A 254 4.31 18.59 26.24
CA ASP A 254 4.67 17.21 26.56
C ASP A 254 6.19 16.99 26.51
N TRP A 255 6.86 17.61 25.53
CA TRP A 255 8.31 17.54 25.31
C TRP A 255 8.89 18.94 25.19
N VAL A 256 10.06 19.15 25.76
CA VAL A 256 10.87 20.35 25.49
C VAL A 256 11.83 20.04 24.35
N GLY A 257 12.14 21.03 23.53
CA GLY A 257 13.09 20.90 22.44
C GLY A 257 14.15 21.98 22.51
N LEU A 258 15.29 21.76 21.87
CA LEU A 258 16.28 22.81 21.68
C LEU A 258 17.00 22.60 20.34
N SER A 259 17.00 23.62 19.50
CA SER A 259 17.81 23.62 18.27
C SER A 259 19.21 24.16 18.55
N MET A 260 20.22 23.31 18.38
CA MET A 260 21.63 23.58 18.63
C MET A 260 22.49 23.05 17.49
N TYR A 261 22.97 23.94 16.62
CA TYR A 261 23.77 23.59 15.45
C TYR A 261 25.21 24.10 15.58
N SER A 262 26.17 23.37 14.99
CA SER A 262 27.53 23.87 14.78
C SER A 262 27.64 24.58 13.44
N PHE A 263 27.83 25.90 13.51
CA PHE A 263 28.02 26.76 12.33
C PHE A 263 29.49 27.03 12.02
N GLY A 264 30.45 26.42 12.72
CA GLY A 264 31.89 26.60 12.48
C GLY A 264 32.43 28.02 12.78
N LYS A 265 31.79 28.77 13.68
CA LYS A 265 32.10 30.19 13.96
C LYS A 265 33.27 30.45 14.93
N GLY A 266 34.21 29.51 15.07
CA GLY A 266 35.40 29.70 15.90
C GLY A 266 35.11 29.71 17.42
N LYS A 267 35.86 30.52 18.17
CA LYS A 267 35.87 30.54 19.65
C LYS A 267 34.52 30.94 20.23
N ALA A 268 34.26 30.54 21.48
CA ALA A 268 33.06 30.93 22.23
C ALA A 268 32.75 32.45 22.19
N THR A 269 33.79 33.29 22.24
CA THR A 269 33.66 34.76 22.21
C THR A 269 33.23 35.33 20.84
N GLU A 270 33.33 34.52 19.78
CA GLU A 270 33.00 34.88 18.40
C GLU A 270 31.63 34.29 17.99
N ALA A 271 31.16 33.24 18.67
CA ALA A 271 29.92 32.50 18.37
C ALA A 271 28.62 33.13 18.91
N ALA A 272 28.67 34.31 19.55
CA ALA A 272 27.56 34.98 20.23
C ALA A 272 26.51 35.61 19.30
N GLY A 273 25.94 34.86 18.35
CA GLY A 273 24.84 35.32 17.46
C GLY A 273 25.11 36.58 16.62
N ARG A 274 26.38 37.01 16.54
CA ARG A 274 26.84 38.14 15.72
C ARG A 274 27.14 37.67 14.30
N ASP A 275 27.17 38.62 13.37
CA ASP A 275 27.59 38.47 11.95
C ASP A 275 29.09 38.10 11.84
N VAL A 276 29.50 37.00 12.46
CA VAL A 276 30.82 36.41 12.24
C VAL A 276 30.71 35.51 11.01
N PRO A 277 31.30 35.91 9.86
CA PRO A 277 31.22 35.12 8.65
C PRO A 277 32.02 33.83 8.80
N LEU A 278 31.46 32.71 8.36
CA LEU A 278 32.22 31.49 8.19
C LEU A 278 33.30 31.68 7.12
N THR A 279 34.57 31.60 7.52
CA THR A 279 35.75 31.83 6.63
C THR A 279 36.57 30.59 6.34
N ARG A 280 36.45 29.54 7.17
CA ARG A 280 37.11 28.23 7.04
C ARG A 280 36.29 27.16 7.77
N ASN A 281 36.51 25.89 7.45
CA ASN A 281 35.97 24.77 8.22
C ASN A 281 36.93 24.47 9.39
N ASP A 282 36.48 24.65 10.62
CA ASP A 282 37.27 24.35 11.82
C ASP A 282 36.57 23.23 12.63
N VAL A 283 37.34 22.31 13.22
CA VAL A 283 36.80 21.35 14.18
C VAL A 283 36.22 22.10 15.39
N PRO A 284 35.01 21.75 15.88
CA PRO A 284 34.43 22.34 17.09
C PRO A 284 35.37 22.23 18.30
N GLU A 285 35.41 23.25 19.14
CA GLU A 285 36.26 23.25 20.33
C GLU A 285 35.76 22.21 21.36
N ASP A 286 36.69 21.60 22.09
CA ASP A 286 36.36 20.62 23.12
C ASP A 286 35.51 21.28 24.22
N GLY A 287 34.38 20.66 24.54
CA GLY A 287 33.45 21.14 25.57
C GLY A 287 32.47 22.21 25.10
N GLU A 288 32.46 22.55 23.80
CA GLU A 288 31.50 23.49 23.23
C GLU A 288 30.04 23.10 23.52
N VAL A 289 29.63 21.84 23.25
CA VAL A 289 28.24 21.40 23.49
C VAL A 289 27.89 21.47 24.98
N ALA A 290 28.80 21.04 25.85
CA ALA A 290 28.60 21.12 27.30
C ALA A 290 28.45 22.58 27.76
N GLY A 291 29.34 23.47 27.30
CA GLY A 291 29.28 24.90 27.59
C GLY A 291 28.01 25.57 27.05
N ARG A 292 27.43 25.07 25.95
CA ARG A 292 26.12 25.53 25.44
C ARG A 292 24.98 25.10 26.35
N PHE A 293 24.97 23.85 26.81
CA PHE A 293 23.98 23.41 27.80
C PHE A 293 24.12 24.13 29.14
N ASP A 294 25.33 24.53 29.52
CA ASP A 294 25.59 25.30 30.73
C ASP A 294 25.37 26.81 30.52
N GLU A 295 24.98 27.24 29.31
CA GLU A 295 24.75 28.63 28.90
C GLU A 295 25.96 29.57 29.18
N THR A 296 27.16 29.02 29.02
CA THR A 296 28.43 29.76 29.12
C THR A 296 29.06 30.01 27.75
N TRP A 297 28.68 29.23 26.73
CA TRP A 297 29.23 29.33 25.39
C TRP A 297 28.53 30.41 24.55
N GLY A 298 29.21 31.53 24.30
CA GLY A 298 28.68 32.64 23.50
C GLY A 298 27.71 33.57 24.23
N TYR A 299 27.57 33.42 25.56
CA TYR A 299 26.81 34.36 26.39
C TYR A 299 27.71 35.51 26.87
N GLU A 300 27.20 36.75 26.75
CA GLU A 300 27.90 37.96 27.20
C GLU A 300 27.67 38.26 28.68
N GLN A 301 26.56 37.74 29.23
CA GLN A 301 26.14 37.92 30.61
C GLN A 301 25.78 36.56 31.22
N PRO A 302 26.08 36.33 32.51
CA PRO A 302 25.61 35.13 33.21
C PRO A 302 24.08 35.05 33.19
N GLN A 303 23.55 33.87 32.87
CA GLN A 303 22.12 33.59 32.89
C GLN A 303 21.66 33.17 34.28
N SER A 304 20.38 33.38 34.60
CA SER A 304 19.79 33.05 35.91
C SER A 304 19.70 31.54 36.18
N GLY A 305 19.74 30.72 35.13
CA GLY A 305 19.81 29.27 35.17
C GLY A 305 19.73 28.70 33.74
N ASN A 306 20.27 27.49 33.54
CA ASN A 306 20.32 26.91 32.20
C ASN A 306 18.97 26.33 31.74
N PHE A 307 18.79 26.25 30.42
CA PHE A 307 17.59 25.74 29.75
C PHE A 307 17.19 24.33 30.21
N TYR A 308 18.17 23.41 30.31
CA TYR A 308 17.91 22.01 30.61
C TYR A 308 17.30 21.84 32.00
N ASP A 309 17.87 22.48 33.01
CA ASP A 309 17.38 22.40 34.38
C ASP A 309 16.01 23.05 34.53
N ARG A 310 15.81 24.20 33.87
CA ARG A 310 14.58 25.00 33.98
C ARG A 310 13.39 24.36 33.30
N PHE A 311 13.56 23.78 32.11
CA PHE A 311 12.43 23.33 31.30
C PHE A 311 12.31 21.81 31.19
N ALA A 312 13.44 21.07 31.21
CA ALA A 312 13.43 19.61 31.24
C ALA A 312 13.35 19.08 32.67
N VAL A 313 14.36 19.36 33.51
CA VAL A 313 14.48 18.76 34.86
C VAL A 313 13.35 19.20 35.79
N ALA A 314 13.02 20.49 35.82
CA ALA A 314 12.00 21.02 36.72
C ALA A 314 10.62 20.35 36.57
N GLY A 315 10.31 19.79 35.39
CA GLY A 315 9.06 19.08 35.12
C GLY A 315 9.21 17.62 34.70
N ASP A 316 10.41 17.03 34.87
CA ASP A 316 10.74 15.68 34.38
C ASP A 316 10.33 15.44 32.91
N ARG A 317 10.54 16.46 32.06
CA ARG A 317 10.09 16.43 30.67
C ARG A 317 11.15 15.82 29.76
N PRO A 318 10.78 14.90 28.85
CA PRO A 318 11.67 14.44 27.81
C PRO A 318 12.05 15.60 26.90
N MET A 319 13.31 15.61 26.49
CA MET A 319 13.92 16.61 25.65
C MET A 319 14.26 16.05 24.26
N LEU A 320 13.91 16.81 23.23
CA LEU A 320 14.30 16.61 21.83
C LEU A 320 15.40 17.61 21.45
N LEU A 321 16.61 17.12 21.16
CA LEU A 321 17.71 17.96 20.70
C LEU A 321 17.76 17.94 19.16
N ASP A 322 17.66 19.10 18.53
CA ASP A 322 17.82 19.24 17.08
C ASP A 322 19.21 19.78 16.77
N THR A 323 19.99 19.04 16.00
CA THR A 323 21.43 19.33 15.86
C THR A 323 21.98 18.97 14.49
N GLY A 324 23.25 19.32 14.27
CA GLY A 324 23.98 19.08 13.03
C GLY A 324 25.26 19.90 13.00
N ALA A 325 26.21 19.48 12.17
CA ALA A 325 27.45 20.21 11.94
C ALA A 325 27.58 20.59 10.47
N LEU A 326 27.66 21.90 10.24
CA LEU A 326 27.83 22.47 8.92
C LEU A 326 29.22 22.14 8.39
N TYR A 327 29.29 21.76 7.11
CA TYR A 327 30.53 21.76 6.35
C TYR A 327 30.36 22.49 5.02
N ASP A 328 31.27 23.39 4.67
CA ASP A 328 31.24 24.12 3.40
C ASP A 328 32.39 23.67 2.50
N HIS A 329 32.07 22.92 1.44
CA HIS A 329 33.05 22.38 0.49
C HIS A 329 33.82 23.46 -0.30
N SER A 330 33.37 24.70 -0.29
CA SER A 330 34.07 25.82 -0.93
C SER A 330 35.17 26.45 -0.06
N LEU A 331 35.17 26.15 1.24
CA LEU A 331 36.12 26.69 2.20
C LEU A 331 37.30 25.73 2.43
N ARG A 332 38.44 26.32 2.80
CA ARG A 332 39.60 25.58 3.30
C ARG A 332 39.46 25.33 4.80
N GLY A 333 40.31 24.48 5.37
CA GLY A 333 40.35 24.21 6.80
C GLY A 333 40.53 22.73 7.08
N ASP A 334 39.98 22.29 8.20
CA ASP A 334 39.92 20.89 8.60
C ASP A 334 39.06 20.05 7.65
N ALA A 335 39.35 18.76 7.60
CA ALA A 335 38.58 17.82 6.79
C ALA A 335 37.17 17.60 7.37
N GLU A 336 36.23 17.24 6.51
CA GLU A 336 34.81 17.06 6.86
C GLU A 336 34.58 16.09 8.02
N LEU A 337 35.24 14.93 8.02
CA LEU A 337 35.07 13.93 9.07
C LEU A 337 35.45 14.49 10.46
N PRO A 338 36.65 15.05 10.70
CA PRO A 338 36.99 15.69 11.96
C PRO A 338 35.98 16.75 12.42
N VAL A 339 35.45 17.59 11.52
CA VAL A 339 34.48 18.65 11.86
C VAL A 339 33.17 18.03 12.38
N LYS A 340 32.58 17.12 11.60
CA LYS A 340 31.32 16.47 11.96
C LYS A 340 31.48 15.54 13.17
N GLN A 341 32.58 14.77 13.22
CA GLN A 341 32.90 13.86 14.32
C GLN A 341 33.23 14.58 15.62
N GLY A 342 33.88 15.73 15.56
CA GLY A 342 34.11 16.59 16.71
C GLY A 342 32.79 17.05 17.32
N TRP A 343 31.80 17.39 16.50
CA TRP A 343 30.48 17.79 16.97
C TRP A 343 29.67 16.62 17.54
N TRP A 344 29.42 15.57 16.75
CA TRP A 344 28.51 14.51 17.18
C TRP A 344 29.03 13.75 18.40
N ARG A 345 30.35 13.66 18.62
CA ARG A 345 30.90 13.05 19.83
C ARG A 345 30.60 13.86 21.09
N GLN A 346 30.60 15.19 20.97
CA GLN A 346 30.18 16.06 22.07
C GLN A 346 28.67 15.98 22.32
N VAL A 347 27.86 15.82 21.27
CA VAL A 347 26.42 15.53 21.40
C VAL A 347 26.18 14.19 22.11
N ILE A 348 26.91 13.15 21.72
CA ILE A 348 26.85 11.83 22.38
C ILE A 348 27.20 11.95 23.88
N ALA A 349 28.26 12.68 24.22
CA ALA A 349 28.63 12.92 25.62
C ALA A 349 27.52 13.68 26.37
N ALA A 350 26.92 14.70 25.74
CA ALA A 350 25.82 15.44 26.34
C ALA A 350 24.60 14.55 26.62
N VAL A 351 24.26 13.61 25.73
CA VAL A 351 23.19 12.62 25.95
C VAL A 351 23.48 11.73 27.16
N GLN A 352 24.73 11.31 27.35
CA GLN A 352 25.14 10.49 28.48
C GLN A 352 25.02 11.24 29.82
N ASP A 353 25.38 12.52 29.83
CA ASP A 353 25.34 13.35 31.03
C ASP A 353 23.92 13.84 31.36
N ARG A 354 23.01 13.89 30.36
CA ARG A 354 21.68 14.50 30.46
C ARG A 354 20.59 13.50 30.07
N PRO A 355 20.14 12.63 31.00
CA PRO A 355 19.26 11.50 30.70
C PRO A 355 17.83 11.88 30.29
N LEU A 356 17.43 13.15 30.39
CA LEU A 356 16.18 13.63 29.82
C LEU A 356 16.29 13.94 28.33
N ILE A 357 17.48 13.94 27.72
CA ILE A 357 17.62 13.96 26.26
C ILE A 357 17.16 12.61 25.72
N ARG A 358 15.87 12.54 25.36
CA ARG A 358 15.18 11.33 24.92
C ARG A 358 15.04 11.24 23.41
N GLY A 359 15.31 12.30 22.67
CA GLY A 359 15.44 12.27 21.22
C GLY A 359 16.54 13.19 20.73
N VAL A 360 17.27 12.79 19.69
CA VAL A 360 18.19 13.66 18.94
C VAL A 360 17.92 13.57 17.45
N THR A 361 17.54 14.69 16.83
CA THR A 361 17.45 14.81 15.37
C THR A 361 18.73 15.39 14.80
N PHE A 362 19.28 14.75 13.76
CA PHE A 362 20.43 15.26 13.01
C PHE A 362 19.97 15.80 11.66
N LEU A 363 20.28 17.07 11.37
CA LEU A 363 19.93 17.70 10.11
C LEU A 363 20.71 17.07 8.96
N GLU A 364 20.01 16.47 8.00
CA GLU A 364 20.58 15.68 6.90
C GLU A 364 20.16 16.24 5.54
N THR A 365 20.33 17.55 5.37
CA THR A 365 20.03 18.27 4.13
C THR A 365 21.19 19.16 3.68
N ASN A 366 21.19 19.52 2.39
CA ASN A 366 21.99 20.61 1.86
C ASN A 366 21.12 21.85 1.74
N ARG A 367 21.45 22.93 2.45
CA ARG A 367 20.71 24.19 2.32
C ARG A 367 21.62 25.39 2.37
N ARG A 368 21.11 26.54 1.93
CA ARG A 368 21.85 27.79 1.99
C ARG A 368 21.77 28.38 3.39
N GLU A 369 22.92 28.75 3.95
CA GLU A 369 23.00 29.25 5.32
C GLU A 369 23.47 30.70 5.36
N PRO A 370 22.72 31.62 5.98
CA PRO A 370 23.16 33.00 6.20
C PRO A 370 24.54 33.09 6.87
N GLU A 371 24.80 32.23 7.85
CA GLU A 371 26.05 32.11 8.60
C GLU A 371 27.23 31.71 7.70
N ALA A 372 26.95 30.96 6.63
CA ALA A 372 27.90 30.64 5.57
C ALA A 372 27.89 31.67 4.43
N GLY A 373 27.46 32.91 4.67
CA GLY A 373 27.35 33.94 3.62
C GLY A 373 26.41 33.52 2.48
N ASN A 374 25.33 32.81 2.82
CA ASN A 374 24.34 32.25 1.90
C ASN A 374 24.89 31.20 0.91
N ARG A 375 26.05 30.61 1.22
CA ARG A 375 26.61 29.44 0.51
C ARG A 375 25.86 28.16 0.90
N VAL A 376 25.99 27.14 0.06
CA VAL A 376 25.38 25.82 0.32
C VAL A 376 26.23 25.10 1.36
N ALA A 377 25.62 24.84 2.51
CA ALA A 377 26.16 24.06 3.61
C ALA A 377 25.76 22.59 3.47
N ASP A 378 26.70 21.68 3.72
CA ASP A 378 26.45 20.24 3.77
C ASP A 378 26.35 19.76 5.21
N TRP A 379 25.12 19.56 5.67
CA TRP A 379 24.82 19.06 7.02
C TRP A 379 24.84 17.53 7.11
N ARG A 380 24.90 16.80 5.99
CA ARG A 380 24.61 15.36 5.93
C ARG A 380 25.75 14.52 6.50
N ASP A 381 25.52 13.78 7.58
CA ASP A 381 26.50 12.84 8.11
C ASP A 381 26.56 11.53 7.28
N THR A 382 25.49 11.24 6.52
CA THR A 382 25.37 9.97 5.77
C THR A 382 25.75 10.05 4.28
N ALA A 383 26.07 11.23 3.76
CA ALA A 383 26.31 11.42 2.33
C ALA A 383 27.59 10.71 1.83
N VAL A 384 28.63 10.66 2.67
CA VAL A 384 29.92 10.04 2.35
C VAL A 384 30.06 8.71 3.10
N PRO A 385 30.30 7.55 2.43
CA PRO A 385 30.30 6.24 3.09
C PRO A 385 31.28 6.12 4.28
N GLY A 386 32.45 6.75 4.20
CA GLY A 386 33.43 6.77 5.29
C GLY A 386 32.98 7.57 6.51
N ILE A 387 32.21 8.65 6.30
CA ILE A 387 31.64 9.48 7.35
C ILE A 387 30.44 8.76 7.96
N ALA A 388 29.52 8.24 7.13
CA ALA A 388 28.37 7.46 7.56
C ALA A 388 28.76 6.26 8.44
N GLY A 389 29.80 5.52 8.02
CA GLY A 389 30.33 4.39 8.79
C GLY A 389 30.93 4.81 10.13
N SER A 390 31.62 5.96 10.18
CA SER A 390 32.19 6.51 11.41
C SER A 390 31.10 7.01 12.36
N PHE A 391 30.09 7.68 11.83
CA PHE A 391 28.93 8.17 12.57
C PHE A 391 28.16 7.02 13.21
N ARG A 392 27.79 6.00 12.42
CA ARG A 392 27.16 4.77 12.95
C ARG A 392 28.01 4.13 14.04
N THR A 393 29.31 3.97 13.81
CA THR A 393 30.23 3.31 14.76
C THR A 393 30.27 4.05 16.11
N ASP A 394 30.29 5.38 16.09
CA ASP A 394 30.34 6.16 17.33
C ASP A 394 28.98 6.13 18.07
N LEU A 395 27.85 6.19 17.34
CA LEU A 395 26.51 6.02 17.93
C LEU A 395 26.32 4.64 18.57
N GLU A 396 26.70 3.57 17.87
CA GLU A 396 26.63 2.19 18.38
C GLU A 396 27.56 1.97 19.58
N ARG A 397 28.76 2.57 19.56
CA ARG A 397 29.71 2.46 20.67
C ARG A 397 29.21 3.16 21.93
N ALA A 398 28.49 4.27 21.80
CA ALA A 398 27.88 4.96 22.94
C ALA A 398 26.86 4.05 23.65
N GLY A 399 26.05 3.33 22.87
CA GLY A 399 25.06 2.38 23.38
C GLY A 399 23.79 3.02 23.95
N ASP A 400 23.70 4.35 23.99
CA ASP A 400 22.55 5.11 24.49
C ASP A 400 21.45 5.31 23.43
N PHE A 401 21.84 5.31 22.15
CA PHE A 401 20.94 5.53 21.03
C PHE A 401 20.19 4.26 20.63
N VAL A 402 18.89 4.42 20.41
CA VAL A 402 17.99 3.37 19.93
C VAL A 402 17.86 3.48 18.43
N PHE A 403 18.15 2.39 17.73
CA PHE A 403 17.81 2.19 16.33
C PHE A 403 16.45 1.49 16.22
N GLY A 404 15.71 1.75 15.14
CA GLY A 404 14.38 1.20 14.91
C GLY A 404 14.36 -0.32 14.66
N PRO A 405 13.17 -0.95 14.64
CA PRO A 405 11.84 -0.33 14.81
C PRO A 405 11.51 -0.03 16.29
N VAL A 406 10.83 1.09 16.53
CA VAL A 406 10.26 1.49 17.84
C VAL A 406 8.74 1.49 17.86
N THR A 407 8.11 1.39 16.68
CA THR A 407 6.69 1.09 16.48
C THR A 407 6.53 -0.16 15.61
N ASP A 408 5.30 -0.67 15.49
CA ASP A 408 5.01 -1.77 14.57
C ASP A 408 5.32 -1.39 13.13
N ARG A 409 6.00 -2.30 12.42
CA ARG A 409 6.35 -2.09 11.01
C ARG A 409 5.17 -2.40 10.10
N VAL A 410 4.94 -1.51 9.15
CA VAL A 410 3.97 -1.70 8.07
C VAL A 410 4.74 -1.94 6.77
N THR A 411 5.03 -3.20 6.45
CA THR A 411 5.94 -3.52 5.33
C THR A 411 5.21 -3.52 3.97
N PRO A 412 5.94 -3.34 2.85
CA PRO A 412 5.36 -3.55 1.52
C PRO A 412 4.77 -4.96 1.33
N GLN A 413 5.34 -5.97 2.01
CA GLN A 413 4.83 -7.33 1.99
C GLN A 413 3.48 -7.44 2.71
N ASP A 414 3.28 -6.68 3.80
CA ASP A 414 1.98 -6.55 4.47
C ASP A 414 0.99 -5.85 3.55
N GLY A 415 1.41 -4.84 2.78
CA GLY A 415 0.57 -4.21 1.77
C GLY A 415 0.13 -5.15 0.66
N ALA A 416 1.05 -5.96 0.14
CA ALA A 416 0.72 -6.99 -0.83
C ALA A 416 -0.20 -8.06 -0.22
N ALA A 417 0.02 -8.46 1.04
CA ALA A 417 -0.86 -9.39 1.74
C ALA A 417 -2.24 -8.80 2.03
N ALA A 418 -2.33 -7.51 2.34
CA ALA A 418 -3.59 -6.82 2.59
C ALA A 418 -4.45 -6.76 1.32
N THR A 419 -3.86 -6.76 0.12
CA THR A 419 -4.66 -6.86 -1.12
C THR A 419 -5.40 -8.21 -1.24
N ASP A 420 -5.01 -9.21 -0.45
CA ASP A 420 -5.66 -10.52 -0.37
C ASP A 420 -6.85 -10.48 0.60
N GLN A 421 -7.90 -9.74 0.22
CA GLN A 421 -9.06 -9.47 1.07
C GLN A 421 -10.39 -9.79 0.42
N GLN A 422 -11.34 -10.20 1.24
CA GLN A 422 -12.69 -10.52 0.82
C GLN A 422 -13.62 -9.31 0.97
N TYR A 423 -14.42 -9.04 -0.07
CA TYR A 423 -15.63 -8.23 0.09
C TYR A 423 -16.70 -9.06 0.81
N ASP A 424 -17.08 -8.66 2.02
CA ASP A 424 -18.25 -9.22 2.68
C ASP A 424 -19.51 -8.72 1.97
N THR A 425 -20.14 -9.58 1.18
CA THR A 425 -21.38 -9.27 0.48
C THR A 425 -22.62 -9.50 1.37
N GLY A 426 -22.44 -9.97 2.61
CA GLY A 426 -23.51 -10.45 3.47
C GLY A 426 -24.16 -11.75 2.98
N GLY A 427 -24.75 -12.51 3.91
CA GLY A 427 -25.50 -13.74 3.63
C GLY A 427 -24.66 -15.01 3.48
N ASP A 428 -25.34 -16.16 3.33
CA ASP A 428 -24.71 -17.47 3.20
C ASP A 428 -24.09 -17.65 1.80
N GLN A 429 -22.80 -17.35 1.68
CA GLN A 429 -22.06 -17.46 0.41
C GLN A 429 -21.98 -18.90 -0.10
N MET A 430 -21.92 -19.86 0.81
CA MET A 430 -21.90 -21.28 0.44
C MET A 430 -23.25 -21.69 -0.16
N ALA A 431 -24.36 -21.13 0.29
CA ALA A 431 -25.67 -21.37 -0.32
C ALA A 431 -25.72 -20.86 -1.76
N TRP A 432 -25.10 -19.72 -2.05
CA TRP A 432 -24.97 -19.22 -3.43
C TRP A 432 -24.18 -20.19 -4.32
N ILE A 433 -23.08 -20.74 -3.82
CA ILE A 433 -22.28 -21.75 -4.55
C ILE A 433 -23.14 -22.98 -4.86
N VAL A 434 -23.87 -23.49 -3.86
CA VAL A 434 -24.76 -24.65 -3.99
C VAL A 434 -25.83 -24.39 -5.06
N TRP A 435 -26.57 -23.28 -4.98
CA TRP A 435 -27.65 -22.99 -5.90
C TRP A 435 -27.17 -22.71 -7.33
N LEU A 436 -25.99 -22.09 -7.47
CA LEU A 436 -25.38 -21.88 -8.78
C LEU A 436 -24.93 -23.21 -9.40
N ALA A 437 -24.33 -24.11 -8.62
CA ALA A 437 -23.97 -25.45 -9.08
C ALA A 437 -25.21 -26.25 -9.52
N VAL A 438 -26.31 -26.17 -8.77
CA VAL A 438 -27.59 -26.79 -9.15
C VAL A 438 -28.14 -26.20 -10.44
N GLY A 439 -28.22 -24.87 -10.55
CA GLY A 439 -28.71 -24.19 -11.74
C GLY A 439 -27.90 -24.58 -12.98
N LEU A 440 -26.57 -24.59 -12.87
CA LEU A 440 -25.66 -25.02 -13.93
C LEU A 440 -25.83 -26.50 -14.28
N ALA A 441 -26.01 -27.39 -13.30
CA ALA A 441 -26.26 -28.81 -13.54
C ALA A 441 -27.60 -29.04 -14.25
N VAL A 442 -28.65 -28.32 -13.86
CA VAL A 442 -29.96 -28.37 -14.53
C VAL A 442 -29.85 -27.90 -15.98
N VAL A 443 -29.20 -26.75 -16.21
CA VAL A 443 -28.99 -26.24 -17.58
C VAL A 443 -28.13 -27.21 -18.41
N PHE A 444 -27.13 -27.85 -17.80
CA PHE A 444 -26.35 -28.91 -18.45
C PHE A 444 -27.22 -30.10 -18.88
N LEU A 445 -28.08 -30.62 -18.00
CA LEU A 445 -29.00 -31.71 -18.34
C LEU A 445 -29.99 -31.30 -19.45
N LEU A 446 -30.54 -30.09 -19.36
CA LEU A 446 -31.40 -29.51 -20.38
C LEU A 446 -30.66 -29.36 -21.72
N SER A 447 -29.38 -29.01 -21.71
CA SER A 447 -28.56 -28.92 -22.93
C SER A 447 -28.50 -30.26 -23.69
N GLY A 448 -28.52 -31.39 -22.96
CA GLY A 448 -28.61 -32.72 -23.56
C GLY A 448 -29.92 -32.96 -24.31
N VAL A 449 -31.04 -32.48 -23.74
CA VAL A 449 -32.37 -32.57 -24.34
C VAL A 449 -32.51 -31.62 -25.53
N PHE A 450 -32.20 -30.34 -25.34
CA PHE A 450 -32.28 -29.32 -26.39
C PHE A 450 -31.28 -29.56 -27.52
N GLY A 451 -30.11 -30.13 -27.24
CA GLY A 451 -29.16 -30.53 -28.26
C GLY A 451 -29.72 -31.57 -29.24
N ARG A 452 -30.71 -32.38 -28.81
CA ARG A 452 -31.43 -33.30 -29.70
C ARG A 452 -32.60 -32.61 -30.41
N LEU A 453 -33.35 -31.76 -29.71
CA LEU A 453 -34.55 -31.12 -30.23
C LEU A 453 -34.27 -29.94 -31.20
N LEU A 454 -33.16 -29.22 -30.99
CA LEU A 454 -32.81 -27.99 -31.70
C LEU A 454 -31.37 -28.03 -32.26
N PRO A 455 -31.05 -28.97 -33.18
CA PRO A 455 -29.71 -29.12 -33.73
C PRO A 455 -29.23 -27.86 -34.45
N GLY A 456 -30.16 -27.05 -34.99
CA GLY A 456 -29.85 -25.79 -35.65
C GLY A 456 -29.25 -24.71 -34.76
N TRP A 457 -29.30 -24.83 -33.42
CA TRP A 457 -28.71 -23.87 -32.48
C TRP A 457 -27.23 -24.12 -32.18
N ARG A 458 -26.73 -25.32 -32.52
CA ARG A 458 -25.40 -25.77 -32.16
C ARG A 458 -24.28 -24.97 -32.80
N TYR A 459 -23.11 -25.04 -32.16
CA TYR A 459 -21.86 -24.51 -32.69
C TYR A 459 -21.52 -25.21 -34.03
N PRO A 460 -21.25 -24.47 -35.12
CA PRO A 460 -21.11 -25.07 -36.45
C PRO A 460 -19.85 -25.92 -36.69
N ASP A 461 -18.76 -25.70 -35.93
CA ASP A 461 -17.41 -26.17 -36.27
C ASP A 461 -16.71 -26.93 -35.12
N ASP A 462 -17.30 -28.01 -34.62
CA ASP A 462 -16.58 -28.97 -33.76
C ASP A 462 -15.66 -29.87 -34.61
N GLY A 463 -14.57 -29.32 -35.17
CA GLY A 463 -13.55 -30.15 -35.83
C GLY A 463 -12.72 -29.53 -36.95
N LYS A 464 -13.06 -28.34 -37.45
CA LYS A 464 -12.24 -27.66 -38.47
C LYS A 464 -11.07 -26.88 -37.84
N PRO A 465 -9.93 -26.74 -38.53
CA PRO A 465 -8.82 -25.91 -38.07
C PRO A 465 -9.18 -24.42 -38.17
N GLY A 466 -9.85 -23.90 -37.13
CA GLY A 466 -10.25 -22.50 -37.01
C GLY A 466 -10.24 -22.03 -35.54
N ARG A 467 -10.31 -20.72 -35.32
CA ARG A 467 -10.37 -20.10 -33.98
C ARG A 467 -11.73 -20.43 -33.33
N ASP A 468 -11.72 -21.01 -32.13
CA ASP A 468 -12.94 -21.34 -31.38
C ASP A 468 -13.52 -20.09 -30.71
N LEU A 469 -14.62 -19.57 -31.26
CA LEU A 469 -15.25 -18.33 -30.77
C LEU A 469 -15.92 -18.49 -29.41
N ARG A 470 -16.18 -19.73 -28.95
CA ARG A 470 -16.71 -19.97 -27.60
C ARG A 470 -15.70 -19.53 -26.54
N LEU A 471 -14.42 -19.81 -26.77
CA LEU A 471 -13.34 -19.40 -25.88
C LEU A 471 -13.16 -17.89 -25.88
N ASP A 472 -13.30 -17.24 -27.03
CA ASP A 472 -13.26 -15.77 -27.10
C ASP A 472 -14.46 -15.16 -26.36
N LEU A 473 -15.68 -15.65 -26.58
CA LEU A 473 -16.88 -15.17 -25.88
C LEU A 473 -16.73 -15.30 -24.36
N PHE A 474 -16.20 -16.45 -23.91
CA PHE A 474 -16.02 -16.72 -22.50
C PHE A 474 -14.87 -15.91 -21.87
N ARG A 475 -13.76 -15.69 -22.58
CA ARG A 475 -12.73 -14.71 -22.17
C ARG A 475 -13.30 -13.30 -22.05
N GLY A 476 -14.23 -12.94 -22.94
CA GLY A 476 -14.94 -11.67 -22.93
C GLY A 476 -15.79 -11.48 -21.68
N PHE A 477 -16.52 -12.51 -21.26
CA PHE A 477 -17.24 -12.52 -19.99
C PHE A 477 -16.31 -12.29 -18.80
N ILE A 478 -15.24 -13.07 -18.71
CA ILE A 478 -14.31 -13.04 -17.59
C ILE A 478 -13.65 -11.66 -17.47
N ILE A 479 -13.16 -11.09 -18.58
CA ILE A 479 -12.49 -9.79 -18.51
C ILE A 479 -13.46 -8.67 -18.14
N LEU A 480 -14.73 -8.75 -18.55
CA LEU A 480 -15.74 -7.79 -18.12
C LEU A 480 -16.04 -7.93 -16.63
N ALA A 481 -16.13 -9.15 -16.11
CA ALA A 481 -16.27 -9.40 -14.67
C ALA A 481 -15.10 -8.81 -13.87
N VAL A 482 -13.88 -8.97 -14.37
CA VAL A 482 -12.67 -8.35 -13.79
C VAL A 482 -12.77 -6.82 -13.83
N VAL A 483 -13.11 -6.21 -14.96
CA VAL A 483 -13.26 -4.75 -15.07
C VAL A 483 -14.31 -4.21 -14.09
N ILE A 484 -15.45 -4.88 -13.95
CA ILE A 484 -16.53 -4.47 -13.02
C ILE A 484 -16.07 -4.56 -11.56
N THR A 485 -15.38 -5.64 -11.19
CA THR A 485 -14.95 -5.85 -9.80
C THR A 485 -13.80 -4.94 -9.36
N HIS A 486 -12.93 -4.54 -10.29
CA HIS A 486 -11.83 -3.61 -9.99
C HIS A 486 -12.25 -2.14 -9.98
N ILE A 487 -13.46 -1.84 -10.43
CA ILE A 487 -14.03 -0.50 -10.37
C ILE A 487 -15.01 -0.54 -9.20
N GLU A 488 -14.50 -0.19 -8.01
CA GLU A 488 -15.16 -0.36 -6.71
C GLU A 488 -16.37 0.56 -6.50
N ILE A 489 -17.35 0.49 -7.40
CA ILE A 489 -18.59 1.26 -7.36
C ILE A 489 -19.78 0.32 -7.15
N GLY A 490 -20.72 0.74 -6.31
CA GLY A 490 -21.91 -0.05 -5.97
C GLY A 490 -22.91 -0.09 -7.11
N GLY A 491 -23.53 -1.24 -7.36
CA GLY A 491 -24.62 -1.34 -8.33
C GLY A 491 -24.94 -2.75 -8.81
N PRO A 492 -25.93 -2.89 -9.70
CA PRO A 492 -26.42 -4.19 -10.17
C PRO A 492 -25.32 -5.05 -10.81
N TYR A 493 -24.42 -4.46 -11.60
CA TYR A 493 -23.33 -5.23 -12.21
C TYR A 493 -22.33 -5.75 -11.19
N SER A 494 -21.95 -4.95 -10.20
CA SER A 494 -21.04 -5.37 -9.12
C SER A 494 -21.67 -6.48 -8.30
N TYR A 495 -22.95 -6.31 -7.90
CA TYR A 495 -23.71 -7.35 -7.20
C TYR A 495 -23.78 -8.65 -8.02
N ILE A 496 -24.22 -8.57 -9.27
CA ILE A 496 -24.29 -9.74 -10.16
C ILE A 496 -22.90 -10.36 -10.30
N THR A 497 -21.84 -9.60 -10.57
CA THR A 497 -20.51 -10.17 -10.83
C THR A 497 -19.92 -10.86 -9.61
N LEU A 498 -20.12 -10.29 -8.41
CA LEU A 498 -19.67 -10.86 -7.13
C LEU A 498 -20.46 -12.12 -6.72
N HIS A 499 -21.69 -12.31 -7.20
CA HIS A 499 -22.54 -13.46 -6.88
C HIS A 499 -22.70 -14.49 -8.01
N ALA A 500 -22.66 -14.08 -9.27
CA ALA A 500 -22.96 -14.88 -10.47
C ALA A 500 -21.83 -15.83 -10.90
N THR A 501 -20.67 -15.77 -10.23
CA THR A 501 -19.52 -16.63 -10.54
C THR A 501 -19.35 -17.77 -9.52
N GLY A 502 -20.23 -17.85 -8.51
CA GLY A 502 -20.20 -18.92 -7.51
C GLY A 502 -18.96 -18.82 -6.62
N ALA A 503 -18.19 -19.90 -6.51
CA ALA A 503 -16.94 -19.93 -5.75
C ALA A 503 -15.71 -19.54 -6.58
N ILE A 504 -15.87 -19.41 -7.90
CA ILE A 504 -14.76 -19.17 -8.84
C ILE A 504 -14.64 -17.66 -9.10
N THR A 505 -13.45 -17.11 -8.96
CA THR A 505 -13.17 -15.72 -9.35
C THR A 505 -12.84 -15.63 -10.84
N GLY A 506 -12.95 -14.43 -11.41
CA GLY A 506 -12.55 -14.21 -12.81
C GLY A 506 -11.08 -14.60 -13.08
N ALA A 507 -10.20 -14.49 -12.09
CA ALA A 507 -8.77 -14.78 -12.22
C ALA A 507 -8.46 -16.24 -12.56
N GLU A 508 -9.07 -17.21 -11.87
CA GLU A 508 -8.82 -18.64 -12.09
C GLU A 508 -9.16 -19.08 -13.51
N MET A 509 -10.35 -18.68 -13.97
CA MET A 509 -10.79 -18.99 -15.33
C MET A 509 -9.91 -18.28 -16.36
N PHE A 510 -9.43 -17.07 -16.08
CA PHE A 510 -8.52 -16.36 -16.96
C PHE A 510 -7.17 -17.07 -17.12
N VAL A 511 -6.60 -17.55 -16.01
CA VAL A 511 -5.35 -18.35 -15.99
C VAL A 511 -5.53 -19.68 -16.71
N PHE A 512 -6.62 -20.40 -16.40
CA PHE A 512 -6.97 -21.68 -17.03
C PHE A 512 -7.10 -21.56 -18.55
N LEU A 513 -7.91 -20.61 -19.02
CA LEU A 513 -8.13 -20.40 -20.46
C LEU A 513 -6.87 -19.94 -21.17
N SER A 514 -6.03 -19.13 -20.51
CA SER A 514 -4.74 -18.71 -21.06
C SER A 514 -3.85 -19.92 -21.31
N GLY A 515 -3.73 -20.82 -20.32
CA GLY A 515 -3.04 -22.11 -20.47
C GLY A 515 -3.64 -22.95 -21.61
N MET A 516 -4.97 -23.09 -21.66
CA MET A 516 -5.65 -23.85 -22.71
C MET A 516 -5.41 -23.31 -24.12
N VAL A 517 -5.52 -22.00 -24.31
CA VAL A 517 -5.28 -21.35 -25.61
C VAL A 517 -3.84 -21.54 -26.06
N LEU A 518 -2.88 -21.41 -25.14
CA LEU A 518 -1.47 -21.65 -25.43
C LEU A 518 -1.19 -23.11 -25.76
N GLY A 519 -1.73 -24.05 -24.98
CA GLY A 519 -1.58 -25.50 -25.22
C GLY A 519 -2.13 -25.93 -26.57
N MET A 520 -3.22 -25.32 -27.03
CA MET A 520 -3.79 -25.56 -28.36
C MET A 520 -2.96 -24.96 -29.49
N THR A 521 -2.44 -23.73 -29.32
CA THR A 521 -1.84 -22.96 -30.43
C THR A 521 -0.34 -23.23 -30.60
N TYR A 522 0.38 -23.50 -29.52
CA TYR A 522 1.81 -23.73 -29.53
C TYR A 522 2.26 -24.92 -30.41
N PRO A 523 1.56 -26.07 -30.44
CA PRO A 523 1.90 -27.17 -31.35
C PRO A 523 1.81 -26.80 -32.83
N PHE A 524 0.88 -25.92 -33.21
CA PHE A 524 0.79 -25.41 -34.59
C PHE A 524 1.97 -24.49 -34.92
N ALA A 525 2.41 -23.67 -33.97
CA ALA A 525 3.61 -22.84 -34.13
C ALA A 525 4.86 -23.69 -34.36
N ILE A 526 5.04 -24.77 -33.58
CA ILE A 526 6.16 -25.70 -33.77
C ILE A 526 6.09 -26.37 -35.15
N LYS A 527 4.91 -26.85 -35.57
CA LYS A 527 4.75 -27.48 -36.89
C LYS A 527 5.08 -26.52 -38.04
N LYS A 528 4.81 -25.23 -37.88
CA LYS A 528 5.01 -24.21 -38.92
C LYS A 528 6.42 -23.63 -38.95
N PHE A 529 7.04 -23.43 -37.78
CA PHE A 529 8.28 -22.65 -37.65
C PHE A 529 9.43 -23.42 -36.99
N GLY A 530 9.20 -24.63 -36.48
CA GLY A 530 10.17 -25.38 -35.68
C GLY A 530 10.10 -25.07 -34.19
N GLU A 531 10.72 -25.93 -33.39
CA GLU A 531 10.64 -25.88 -31.92
C GLU A 531 11.33 -24.64 -31.33
N TRP A 532 12.56 -24.37 -31.76
CA TRP A 532 13.32 -23.22 -31.28
C TRP A 532 12.66 -21.87 -31.63
N ALA A 533 12.15 -21.73 -32.86
CA ALA A 533 11.47 -20.51 -33.28
C ALA A 533 10.15 -20.30 -32.51
N ALA A 534 9.42 -21.37 -32.21
CA ALA A 534 8.22 -21.30 -31.37
C ALA A 534 8.56 -20.93 -29.92
N ALA A 535 9.67 -21.44 -29.36
CA ALA A 535 10.19 -21.07 -28.04
C ALA A 535 10.57 -19.58 -27.98
N ILE A 536 11.34 -19.08 -28.96
CA ILE A 536 11.64 -17.65 -29.09
C ILE A 536 10.37 -16.82 -29.18
N GLY A 537 9.36 -17.29 -29.93
CA GLY A 537 8.06 -16.62 -30.02
C GLY A 537 7.34 -16.50 -28.67
N ALA A 538 7.35 -17.55 -27.86
CA ALA A 538 6.80 -17.53 -26.50
C ALA A 538 7.58 -16.60 -25.58
N TRP A 539 8.91 -16.64 -25.59
CA TRP A 539 9.73 -15.72 -24.78
C TRP A 539 9.60 -14.26 -25.20
N LYS A 540 9.46 -13.98 -26.51
CA LYS A 540 9.12 -12.62 -26.99
C LYS A 540 7.78 -12.14 -26.44
N ARG A 541 6.79 -13.04 -26.32
CA ARG A 541 5.50 -12.72 -25.71
C ARG A 541 5.63 -12.47 -24.21
N ALA A 542 6.35 -13.32 -23.48
CA ALA A 542 6.62 -13.13 -22.05
C ALA A 542 7.36 -11.80 -21.79
N ARG A 543 8.40 -11.51 -22.58
CA ARG A 543 9.11 -10.22 -22.57
C ARG A 543 8.17 -9.05 -22.84
N LYS A 544 7.26 -9.17 -23.82
CA LYS A 544 6.29 -8.11 -24.11
C LYS A 544 5.36 -7.87 -22.92
N GLN A 545 4.87 -8.93 -22.27
CA GLN A 545 4.04 -8.79 -21.05
C GLN A 545 4.82 -8.09 -19.94
N TYR A 546 6.07 -8.51 -19.69
CA TYR A 546 6.93 -7.89 -18.68
C TYR A 546 7.18 -6.41 -18.94
N LEU A 547 7.56 -6.04 -20.17
CA LEU A 547 7.80 -4.64 -20.54
C LEU A 547 6.53 -3.80 -20.47
N VAL A 548 5.37 -4.38 -20.79
CA VAL A 548 4.07 -3.69 -20.64
C VAL A 548 3.75 -3.47 -19.16
N THR A 549 4.02 -4.45 -18.30
CA THR A 549 3.86 -4.29 -16.85
C THR A 549 4.74 -3.16 -16.30
N LEU A 550 6.03 -3.17 -16.62
CA LEU A 550 6.94 -2.08 -16.25
C LEU A 550 6.46 -0.73 -16.81
N GLY A 551 6.00 -0.70 -18.04
CA GLY A 551 5.45 0.49 -18.67
C GLY A 551 4.21 1.03 -17.94
N VAL A 552 3.28 0.16 -17.55
CA VAL A 552 2.08 0.56 -16.78
C VAL A 552 2.48 1.12 -15.42
N ILE A 553 3.41 0.48 -14.71
CA ILE A 553 3.94 0.97 -13.43
C ILE A 553 4.51 2.39 -13.59
N LEU A 554 5.38 2.61 -14.58
CA LEU A 554 5.97 3.92 -14.85
C LEU A 554 4.93 4.97 -15.26
N VAL A 555 3.94 4.59 -16.07
CA VAL A 555 2.88 5.52 -16.49
C VAL A 555 2.02 5.92 -15.28
N VAL A 556 1.61 4.97 -14.43
CA VAL A 556 0.84 5.28 -13.22
C VAL A 556 1.67 6.14 -12.26
N PHE A 557 2.96 5.84 -12.09
CA PHE A 557 3.88 6.67 -11.32
C PHE A 557 3.98 8.09 -11.90
N ALA A 558 4.13 8.24 -13.22
CA ALA A 558 4.15 9.55 -13.87
C ALA A 558 2.82 10.32 -13.70
N LEU A 559 1.69 9.62 -13.72
CA LEU A 559 0.37 10.22 -13.47
C LEU A 559 0.20 10.68 -12.01
N SER A 560 1.03 10.19 -11.06
CA SER A 560 0.97 10.62 -9.66
C SER A 560 1.39 12.08 -9.44
N PHE A 561 2.13 12.65 -10.40
CA PHE A 561 2.50 14.06 -10.44
C PHE A 561 1.38 14.97 -10.95
N VAL A 562 0.27 14.40 -11.46
CA VAL A 562 -0.87 15.18 -11.97
C VAL A 562 -1.83 15.49 -10.82
N PRO A 563 -2.00 16.76 -10.41
CA PRO A 563 -2.63 17.11 -9.13
C PRO A 563 -4.15 16.82 -9.06
N PHE A 564 -4.82 16.70 -10.20
CA PHE A 564 -6.25 16.37 -10.26
C PHE A 564 -6.52 14.86 -10.36
N LEU A 565 -5.49 14.02 -10.45
CA LEU A 565 -5.64 12.56 -10.47
C LEU A 565 -5.45 11.98 -9.07
N ASN A 566 -6.41 11.16 -8.64
CA ASN A 566 -6.34 10.41 -7.39
C ASN A 566 -5.62 9.07 -7.61
N THR A 567 -4.30 9.12 -7.76
CA THR A 567 -3.48 7.93 -7.98
C THR A 567 -3.40 7.02 -6.77
N ASP A 568 -3.54 7.56 -5.55
CA ASP A 568 -3.55 6.78 -4.30
C ASP A 568 -4.60 5.66 -4.35
N ALA A 569 -5.73 5.85 -5.04
CA ALA A 569 -6.77 4.82 -5.21
C ALA A 569 -6.31 3.51 -5.90
N ILE A 570 -5.21 3.56 -6.65
CA ILE A 570 -4.63 2.38 -7.32
C ILE A 570 -3.19 2.09 -6.89
N THR A 571 -2.48 3.06 -6.31
CA THR A 571 -1.09 2.91 -5.82
C THR A 571 -1.01 2.59 -4.33
N THR A 572 -2.15 2.52 -3.64
CA THR A 572 -2.23 2.20 -2.21
C THR A 572 -3.35 1.18 -2.01
N PHE A 573 -3.36 0.53 -0.85
CA PHE A 573 -4.45 -0.34 -0.45
C PHE A 573 -4.89 -0.03 0.98
N THR A 574 -6.19 0.15 1.19
CA THR A 574 -6.76 0.33 2.53
C THR A 574 -7.37 -0.98 2.99
N ASP A 575 -6.91 -1.47 4.13
CA ASP A 575 -7.40 -2.68 4.77
C ASP A 575 -8.88 -2.54 5.15
N ARG A 576 -9.68 -3.58 4.88
CA ARG A 576 -11.10 -3.65 5.19
C ARG A 576 -11.41 -4.48 6.43
N GLY A 577 -10.38 -4.98 7.12
CA GLY A 577 -10.52 -5.81 8.31
C GLY A 577 -10.88 -7.28 8.02
N THR A 578 -10.93 -7.69 6.75
CA THR A 578 -11.33 -9.04 6.32
C THR A 578 -10.15 -9.93 5.92
N GLY A 579 -8.92 -9.39 5.97
CA GLY A 579 -7.69 -10.10 5.62
C GLY A 579 -7.00 -10.72 6.85
N THR A 580 -5.73 -11.09 6.67
CA THR A 580 -4.89 -11.70 7.72
C THR A 580 -4.72 -10.82 8.97
N GLY A 581 -4.80 -9.49 8.81
CA GLY A 581 -4.75 -8.53 9.93
C GLY A 581 -6.04 -8.44 10.76
N GLY A 582 -7.15 -9.02 10.27
CA GLY A 582 -8.46 -8.96 10.92
C GLY A 582 -8.96 -7.53 11.18
N VAL A 583 -10.00 -7.40 12.00
CA VAL A 583 -10.63 -6.10 12.33
C VAL A 583 -9.64 -5.09 12.91
N GLY A 584 -8.57 -5.55 13.55
CA GLY A 584 -7.52 -4.66 14.10
C GLY A 584 -6.70 -3.93 13.04
N ALA A 585 -6.65 -4.43 11.81
CA ALA A 585 -5.99 -3.76 10.70
C ALA A 585 -6.94 -2.84 9.91
N GLU A 586 -8.25 -2.86 10.18
CA GLU A 586 -9.25 -2.10 9.41
C GLU A 586 -8.90 -0.60 9.32
N GLY A 587 -8.89 -0.07 8.10
CA GLY A 587 -8.56 1.32 7.82
C GLY A 587 -7.06 1.60 7.69
N ARG A 588 -6.16 0.65 7.98
CA ARG A 588 -4.72 0.77 7.74
C ARG A 588 -4.43 0.91 6.24
N VAL A 589 -3.58 1.87 5.87
CA VAL A 589 -3.25 2.15 4.47
C VAL A 589 -1.83 1.69 4.16
N TYR A 590 -1.68 0.91 3.11
CA TYR A 590 -0.40 0.38 2.66
C TYR A 590 0.03 1.04 1.34
N ASP A 591 1.31 1.38 1.23
CA ASP A 591 1.90 1.85 -0.02
C ASP A 591 2.29 0.68 -0.93
N LEU A 592 1.80 0.69 -2.17
CA LEU A 592 2.12 -0.31 -3.19
C LEU A 592 3.17 0.19 -4.20
N TYR A 593 3.63 1.43 -4.05
CA TYR A 593 4.70 2.07 -4.80
C TYR A 593 5.84 2.50 -3.87
N PRO A 594 6.33 1.62 -2.98
CA PRO A 594 7.40 1.97 -2.06
C PRO A 594 8.62 2.44 -2.86
N ASN A 595 9.22 3.54 -2.42
CA ASN A 595 10.42 4.12 -3.04
C ASN A 595 10.30 4.50 -4.52
N ALA A 596 9.09 4.55 -5.09
CA ALA A 596 8.92 4.88 -6.51
C ALA A 596 9.50 6.27 -6.84
N MET A 597 9.43 7.21 -5.90
CA MET A 597 10.07 8.53 -6.03
C MET A 597 11.58 8.43 -6.27
N GLN A 598 12.24 7.43 -5.68
CA GLN A 598 13.70 7.32 -5.74
C GLN A 598 14.18 6.84 -7.10
N LEU A 599 13.27 6.37 -7.96
CA LEU A 599 13.56 6.12 -9.37
C LEU A 599 13.92 7.40 -10.14
N LEU A 600 13.55 8.59 -9.64
CA LEU A 600 13.89 9.88 -10.24
C LEU A 600 15.20 10.48 -9.72
N ALA A 601 15.75 9.96 -8.61
CA ALA A 601 17.04 10.40 -8.10
C ALA A 601 18.16 10.14 -9.13
N TYR A 602 19.22 10.95 -9.13
CA TYR A 602 20.35 10.77 -10.04
C TYR A 602 21.68 10.59 -9.31
N PRO A 603 22.34 9.41 -9.41
CA PRO A 603 21.84 8.17 -10.03
C PRO A 603 20.73 7.51 -9.17
N PRO A 604 19.76 6.78 -9.78
CA PRO A 604 18.74 6.09 -9.01
C PRO A 604 19.38 5.00 -8.14
N PRO A 605 18.99 4.86 -6.87
CA PRO A 605 19.59 3.87 -5.99
C PRO A 605 19.17 2.45 -6.40
N TRP A 606 20.07 1.49 -6.19
CA TRP A 606 19.90 0.12 -6.69
C TRP A 606 18.68 -0.60 -6.08
N TYR A 607 18.34 -0.34 -4.82
CA TYR A 607 17.20 -0.99 -4.18
C TYR A 607 15.87 -0.62 -4.86
N ALA A 608 15.69 0.66 -5.24
CA ALA A 608 14.49 1.11 -5.96
C ALA A 608 14.42 0.50 -7.37
N ILE A 609 15.56 0.44 -8.07
CA ILE A 609 15.66 -0.21 -9.38
C ILE A 609 15.28 -1.70 -9.26
N ARG A 610 15.78 -2.39 -8.24
CA ARG A 610 15.48 -3.81 -8.01
C ARG A 610 13.99 -4.01 -7.76
N GLN A 611 13.38 -3.24 -6.85
CA GLN A 611 11.94 -3.34 -6.54
C GLN A 611 11.09 -3.15 -7.80
N PHE A 612 11.44 -2.17 -8.64
CA PHE A 612 10.78 -1.93 -9.92
C PHE A 612 10.95 -3.12 -10.89
N LEU A 613 12.18 -3.60 -11.09
CA LEU A 613 12.46 -4.69 -12.04
C LEU A 613 11.88 -6.04 -11.60
N LEU A 614 11.78 -6.29 -10.29
CA LEU A 614 11.23 -7.53 -9.71
C LEU A 614 9.71 -7.48 -9.50
N LEU A 615 9.04 -6.41 -9.92
CA LEU A 615 7.59 -6.24 -9.78
C LEU A 615 7.15 -6.32 -8.31
N GLU A 616 7.96 -5.76 -7.40
CA GLU A 616 7.63 -5.58 -5.98
C GLU A 616 6.72 -4.35 -5.76
N MET A 617 6.58 -3.51 -6.80
CA MET A 617 5.67 -2.37 -6.83
C MET A 617 4.75 -2.43 -8.05
N GLY A 618 3.54 -1.91 -7.92
CA GLY A 618 2.56 -1.90 -9.00
C GLY A 618 1.14 -1.60 -8.54
N PRO A 619 0.25 -1.23 -9.49
CA PRO A 619 -1.10 -0.88 -9.14
C PRO A 619 -1.89 -2.16 -8.83
N TRP A 620 -2.59 -2.20 -7.70
CA TRP A 620 -3.24 -3.42 -7.21
C TRP A 620 -4.15 -4.12 -8.25
N PRO A 621 -4.91 -3.42 -9.14
CA PRO A 621 -5.75 -4.07 -10.14
C PRO A 621 -4.98 -4.83 -11.23
N PHE A 622 -3.65 -4.67 -11.27
CA PHE A 622 -2.77 -5.20 -12.30
C PHE A 622 -1.84 -6.30 -11.78
N ASN A 623 -1.88 -6.62 -10.49
CA ASN A 623 -0.92 -7.52 -9.81
C ASN A 623 -0.79 -8.89 -10.49
N ILE A 624 -1.89 -9.49 -10.97
CA ILE A 624 -1.89 -10.81 -11.61
C ILE A 624 -0.95 -10.92 -12.83
N MET A 625 -0.54 -9.79 -13.43
CA MET A 625 0.36 -9.80 -14.58
C MET A 625 1.76 -10.31 -14.25
N GLY A 626 2.22 -10.16 -13.01
CA GLY A 626 3.47 -10.75 -12.54
C GLY A 626 3.44 -12.29 -12.69
N LEU A 627 2.36 -12.92 -12.23
CA LEU A 627 2.14 -14.37 -12.40
C LEU A 627 2.22 -14.78 -13.88
N PHE A 628 1.54 -14.04 -14.77
CA PHE A 628 1.55 -14.37 -16.21
C PHE A 628 2.92 -14.24 -16.85
N VAL A 629 3.73 -13.26 -16.42
CA VAL A 629 5.11 -13.10 -16.91
C VAL A 629 5.93 -14.34 -16.58
N VAL A 630 5.87 -14.78 -15.33
CA VAL A 630 6.61 -15.95 -14.84
C VAL A 630 6.12 -17.22 -15.52
N LEU A 631 4.81 -17.50 -15.52
CA LEU A 631 4.25 -18.70 -16.16
C LEU A 631 4.54 -18.73 -17.67
N SER A 632 4.52 -17.58 -18.33
CA SER A 632 4.80 -17.49 -19.78
C SER A 632 6.26 -17.76 -20.12
N LEU A 633 7.20 -17.46 -19.21
CA LEU A 633 8.62 -17.78 -19.37
C LEU A 633 8.85 -19.30 -19.45
N PHE A 634 8.08 -20.07 -18.68
CA PHE A 634 8.20 -21.53 -18.61
C PHE A 634 7.40 -22.29 -19.68
N ILE A 635 6.57 -21.62 -20.50
CA ILE A 635 5.79 -22.27 -21.57
C ILE A 635 6.63 -23.20 -22.45
N PRO A 636 7.80 -22.80 -22.98
CA PRO A 636 8.58 -23.69 -23.84
C PRO A 636 9.00 -24.98 -23.13
N VAL A 637 9.37 -24.89 -21.85
CA VAL A 637 9.75 -26.05 -21.03
C VAL A 637 8.55 -26.96 -20.82
N PHE A 638 7.40 -26.43 -20.40
CA PHE A 638 6.19 -27.23 -20.20
C PHE A 638 5.73 -27.90 -21.49
N MET A 639 5.74 -27.17 -22.61
CA MET A 639 5.34 -27.72 -23.90
C MET A 639 6.31 -28.77 -24.43
N TRP A 640 7.60 -28.64 -24.16
CA TRP A 640 8.61 -29.66 -24.45
C TRP A 640 8.33 -30.96 -23.70
N VAL A 641 8.01 -30.89 -22.40
CA VAL A 641 7.62 -32.05 -21.57
C VAL A 641 6.33 -32.71 -22.11
N ILE A 642 5.28 -31.91 -22.33
CA ILE A 642 3.97 -32.40 -22.79
C ILE A 642 4.09 -33.13 -24.13
N ARG A 643 4.85 -32.58 -25.07
CA ARG A 643 5.05 -33.17 -26.42
C ARG A 643 5.76 -34.51 -26.40
N ARG A 644 6.61 -34.76 -25.41
CA ARG A 644 7.31 -36.03 -25.23
C ARG A 644 6.45 -37.10 -24.54
N GLY A 645 5.19 -36.79 -24.24
CA GLY A 645 4.27 -37.71 -23.57
C GLY A 645 4.37 -37.71 -22.04
N TYR A 646 5.27 -36.90 -21.46
CA TYR A 646 5.46 -36.78 -20.01
C TYR A 646 4.49 -35.78 -19.36
N TRP A 647 3.30 -35.58 -19.94
CA TRP A 647 2.28 -34.66 -19.40
C TRP A 647 1.87 -35.05 -17.97
N TRP A 648 1.83 -36.35 -17.66
CA TRP A 648 1.50 -36.85 -16.32
C TRP A 648 2.57 -36.45 -15.29
N ALA A 649 3.85 -36.51 -15.67
CA ALA A 649 4.95 -36.11 -14.80
C ALA A 649 4.91 -34.61 -14.51
N LEU A 650 4.59 -33.80 -15.53
CA LEU A 650 4.34 -32.36 -15.35
C LEU A 650 3.22 -32.11 -14.33
N LEU A 651 2.10 -32.82 -14.44
CA LEU A 651 0.99 -32.67 -13.50
C LEU A 651 1.32 -33.17 -12.09
N VAL A 652 2.07 -34.26 -11.95
CA VAL A 652 2.54 -34.77 -10.64
C VAL A 652 3.42 -33.73 -9.95
N VAL A 653 4.40 -33.17 -10.67
CA VAL A 653 5.26 -32.09 -10.13
C VAL A 653 4.41 -30.86 -9.81
N SER A 654 3.49 -30.49 -10.70
CA SER A 654 2.59 -29.37 -10.50
C SER A 654 1.75 -29.52 -9.23
N TRP A 655 1.20 -30.70 -8.95
CA TRP A 655 0.45 -30.96 -7.73
C TRP A 655 1.35 -31.06 -6.50
N ALA A 656 2.57 -31.57 -6.62
CA ALA A 656 3.54 -31.58 -5.53
C ALA A 656 3.90 -30.14 -5.09
N LEU A 657 4.08 -29.21 -6.03
CA LEU A 657 4.29 -27.79 -5.74
C LEU A 657 3.06 -27.15 -5.08
N TYR A 658 1.85 -27.49 -5.55
CA TYR A 658 0.60 -27.04 -4.92
C TYR A 658 0.50 -27.48 -3.46
N VAL A 659 0.76 -28.76 -3.18
CA VAL A 659 0.73 -29.32 -1.82
C VAL A 659 1.85 -28.71 -0.97
N PHE A 660 3.04 -28.52 -1.53
CA PHE A 660 4.15 -27.89 -0.83
C PHE A 660 3.78 -26.47 -0.36
N GLN A 661 3.18 -25.64 -1.23
CA GLN A 661 2.73 -24.30 -0.84
C GLN A 661 1.59 -24.35 0.18
N ALA A 662 0.64 -25.27 0.04
CA ALA A 662 -0.45 -25.43 1.00
C ALA A 662 0.04 -25.79 2.41
N VAL A 663 1.18 -26.49 2.52
CA VAL A 663 1.84 -26.81 3.79
C VAL A 663 2.80 -25.71 4.25
N ASN A 664 3.30 -24.88 3.33
CA ASN A 664 4.25 -23.79 3.60
C ASN A 664 3.70 -22.47 3.02
N PRO A 665 2.62 -21.90 3.59
CA PRO A 665 1.94 -20.73 3.03
C PRO A 665 2.84 -19.49 2.92
N ASP A 666 3.81 -19.34 3.83
CA ASP A 666 4.73 -18.20 3.88
C ASP A 666 5.86 -18.27 2.85
N PHE A 667 6.01 -19.39 2.12
CA PHE A 667 7.08 -19.55 1.15
C PHE A 667 6.82 -18.69 -0.11
N ARG A 668 7.65 -17.65 -0.32
CA ARG A 668 7.54 -16.69 -1.42
C ARG A 668 8.87 -16.56 -2.18
N PRO A 669 9.05 -17.27 -3.31
CA PRO A 669 10.36 -17.36 -3.97
C PRO A 669 10.79 -16.07 -4.70
N LEU A 670 9.87 -15.19 -5.08
CA LEU A 670 10.19 -13.98 -5.86
C LEU A 670 9.98 -12.68 -5.09
N ASN A 671 9.18 -12.69 -4.01
CA ASN A 671 8.75 -11.49 -3.26
C ASN A 671 8.03 -10.43 -4.12
N SER A 672 7.70 -10.74 -5.38
CA SER A 672 6.90 -9.89 -6.24
C SER A 672 5.51 -9.69 -5.64
N GLN A 673 4.91 -8.52 -5.88
CA GLN A 673 3.62 -8.12 -5.30
C GLN A 673 2.48 -9.13 -5.56
N PHE A 674 2.54 -9.83 -6.70
CA PHE A 674 1.52 -10.82 -7.06
C PHE A 674 1.54 -12.08 -6.19
N GLU A 675 2.66 -12.45 -5.56
CA GLU A 675 2.78 -13.73 -4.84
C GLU A 675 1.91 -13.78 -3.58
N SER A 676 1.53 -12.63 -3.03
CA SER A 676 0.63 -12.55 -1.88
C SER A 676 -0.80 -12.99 -2.21
N VAL A 677 -1.35 -12.53 -3.34
CA VAL A 677 -2.73 -12.86 -3.77
C VAL A 677 -2.76 -14.08 -4.70
N PHE A 678 -1.69 -14.25 -5.48
CA PHE A 678 -1.57 -15.30 -6.48
C PHE A 678 -0.29 -16.13 -6.28
N PRO A 679 -0.17 -16.90 -5.16
CA PRO A 679 1.02 -17.71 -4.89
C PRO A 679 1.42 -18.57 -6.09
N LEU A 680 2.66 -18.38 -6.56
CA LEU A 680 3.13 -18.95 -7.83
C LEU A 680 2.95 -20.48 -7.88
N LEU A 681 3.31 -21.17 -6.80
CA LEU A 681 3.30 -22.64 -6.71
C LEU A 681 1.87 -23.22 -6.66
N THR A 682 0.92 -22.47 -6.09
CA THR A 682 -0.50 -22.83 -6.09
C THR A 682 -1.11 -22.60 -7.46
N TRP A 683 -0.96 -21.40 -8.02
CA TRP A 683 -1.66 -20.97 -9.23
C TRP A 683 -1.15 -21.62 -10.52
N GLN A 684 0.12 -22.06 -10.54
CA GLN A 684 0.65 -22.78 -11.71
C GLN A 684 -0.13 -24.07 -12.00
N VAL A 685 -0.81 -24.69 -11.02
CA VAL A 685 -1.61 -25.91 -11.24
C VAL A 685 -2.74 -25.68 -12.23
N VAL A 686 -3.43 -24.55 -12.15
CA VAL A 686 -4.54 -24.21 -13.04
C VAL A 686 -4.02 -23.98 -14.47
N PHE A 687 -2.86 -23.34 -14.57
CA PHE A 687 -2.21 -23.05 -15.86
C PHE A 687 -1.69 -24.33 -16.54
N THR A 688 -1.01 -25.22 -15.82
CA THR A 688 -0.48 -26.48 -16.35
C THR A 688 -1.60 -27.42 -16.79
N HIS A 689 -2.70 -27.52 -16.03
CA HIS A 689 -3.91 -28.24 -16.47
C HIS A 689 -4.49 -27.63 -17.74
N GLY A 690 -4.57 -26.30 -17.81
CA GLY A 690 -4.94 -25.58 -19.03
C GLY A 690 -4.08 -26.02 -20.22
N LEU A 691 -2.75 -25.98 -20.10
CA LEU A 691 -1.82 -26.37 -21.17
C LEU A 691 -2.04 -27.82 -21.65
N VAL A 692 -2.14 -28.77 -20.71
CA VAL A 692 -2.33 -30.19 -21.02
C VAL A 692 -3.68 -30.42 -21.71
N LEU A 693 -4.77 -29.86 -21.17
CA LEU A 693 -6.11 -29.96 -21.76
C LEU A 693 -6.19 -29.27 -23.12
N GLY A 694 -5.48 -28.16 -23.30
CA GLY A 694 -5.36 -27.47 -24.59
C GLY A 694 -4.66 -28.32 -25.64
N TYR A 695 -3.54 -28.97 -25.27
CA TYR A 695 -2.79 -29.85 -26.16
C TYR A 695 -3.59 -31.09 -26.58
N TYR A 696 -4.25 -31.75 -25.62
CA TYR A 696 -5.06 -32.96 -25.83
C TYR A 696 -6.54 -32.68 -26.06
N ARG A 697 -6.92 -31.45 -26.41
CA ARG A 697 -8.33 -31.00 -26.50
C ARG A 697 -9.20 -31.94 -27.31
N ARG A 698 -8.72 -32.42 -28.47
CA ARG A 698 -9.52 -33.28 -29.36
C ARG A 698 -9.79 -34.65 -28.71
N GLN A 699 -8.77 -35.23 -28.09
CA GLN A 699 -8.87 -36.51 -27.39
C GLN A 699 -9.81 -36.38 -26.18
N VAL A 700 -9.65 -35.32 -25.40
CA VAL A 700 -10.48 -35.02 -24.22
C VAL A 700 -11.94 -34.83 -24.63
N ILE A 701 -12.22 -33.97 -25.61
CA ILE A 701 -13.60 -33.76 -26.09
C ILE A 701 -14.18 -35.05 -26.66
N GLY A 702 -13.40 -35.82 -27.42
CA GLY A 702 -13.83 -37.13 -27.94
C GLY A 702 -14.23 -38.10 -26.83
N ALA A 703 -13.41 -38.19 -25.78
CA ALA A 703 -13.68 -39.03 -24.61
C ALA A 703 -14.94 -38.55 -23.85
N LEU A 704 -15.04 -37.25 -23.55
CA LEU A 704 -16.15 -36.67 -22.79
C LEU A 704 -17.49 -36.69 -23.55
N THR A 705 -17.46 -36.60 -24.88
CA THR A 705 -18.68 -36.58 -25.72
C THR A 705 -19.11 -37.94 -26.23
N GLY A 706 -18.34 -39.00 -25.97
CA GLY A 706 -18.70 -40.40 -26.23
C GLY A 706 -19.94 -40.85 -25.44
N ARG A 707 -20.48 -42.05 -25.75
CA ARG A 707 -21.65 -42.59 -25.02
C ARG A 707 -21.37 -42.76 -23.53
N LEU A 708 -20.25 -43.42 -23.21
CA LEU A 708 -19.80 -43.62 -21.83
C LEU A 708 -19.44 -42.29 -21.17
N GLY A 709 -18.68 -41.42 -21.87
CA GLY A 709 -18.29 -40.11 -21.37
C GLY A 709 -19.48 -39.23 -20.97
N LYS A 710 -20.52 -39.16 -21.80
CA LYS A 710 -21.74 -38.40 -21.47
C LYS A 710 -22.44 -38.91 -20.22
N VAL A 711 -22.49 -40.23 -20.03
CA VAL A 711 -23.08 -40.84 -18.83
C VAL A 711 -22.23 -40.50 -17.60
N LEU A 712 -20.91 -40.73 -17.68
CA LEU A 712 -19.99 -40.46 -16.56
C LEU A 712 -19.96 -38.98 -16.17
N VAL A 713 -19.90 -38.07 -17.15
CA VAL A 713 -19.95 -36.61 -16.91
C VAL A 713 -21.31 -36.21 -16.34
N GLY A 714 -22.41 -36.78 -16.85
CA GLY A 714 -23.74 -36.54 -16.29
C GLY A 714 -23.84 -36.96 -14.83
N ILE A 715 -23.37 -38.17 -14.50
CA ILE A 715 -23.31 -38.68 -13.12
C ILE A 715 -22.42 -37.80 -12.25
N GLY A 716 -21.23 -37.42 -12.75
CA GLY A 716 -20.29 -36.59 -11.99
C GLY A 716 -20.83 -35.20 -11.68
N LEU A 717 -21.32 -34.48 -12.70
CA LEU A 717 -21.83 -33.10 -12.52
C LEU A 717 -23.13 -33.07 -11.70
N SER A 718 -24.06 -33.99 -11.96
CA SER A 718 -25.30 -34.08 -11.18
C SER A 718 -25.03 -34.59 -9.77
N GLY A 719 -24.13 -35.57 -9.60
CA GLY A 719 -23.73 -36.08 -8.30
C GLY A 719 -23.05 -35.02 -7.44
N TYR A 720 -22.19 -34.19 -8.04
CA TYR A 720 -21.58 -33.05 -7.36
C TYR A 720 -22.62 -32.02 -6.90
N ALA A 721 -23.52 -31.59 -7.79
CA ALA A 721 -24.58 -30.65 -7.41
C ALA A 721 -25.53 -31.23 -6.34
N LEU A 722 -25.91 -32.50 -6.46
CA LEU A 722 -26.74 -33.19 -5.46
C LEU A 722 -26.03 -33.33 -4.12
N PHE A 723 -24.72 -33.60 -4.13
CA PHE A 723 -23.91 -33.64 -2.92
C PHE A 723 -23.90 -32.29 -2.20
N LEU A 724 -23.66 -31.18 -2.92
CA LEU A 724 -23.70 -29.84 -2.35
C LEU A 724 -25.08 -29.51 -1.76
N VAL A 725 -26.15 -29.85 -2.46
CA VAL A 725 -27.53 -29.67 -1.96
C VAL A 725 -27.80 -30.53 -0.74
N TYR A 726 -27.32 -31.77 -0.71
CA TYR A 726 -27.55 -32.68 0.40
C TYR A 726 -26.90 -32.17 1.69
N VAL A 727 -25.66 -31.68 1.58
CA VAL A 727 -24.92 -31.10 2.71
C VAL A 727 -25.53 -29.75 3.13
N TRP A 728 -25.91 -28.90 2.18
CA TRP A 728 -26.65 -27.66 2.44
C TRP A 728 -27.98 -27.90 3.16
N ALA A 729 -28.77 -28.86 2.68
CA ALA A 729 -30.05 -29.22 3.30
C ALA A 729 -29.86 -29.77 4.71
N GLY A 730 -28.81 -30.57 4.93
CA GLY A 730 -28.43 -31.04 6.27
C GLY A 730 -28.22 -29.89 7.24
N ASN A 731 -27.46 -28.86 6.82
CA ASN A 731 -27.22 -27.67 7.62
C ASN A 731 -28.50 -26.84 7.86
N GLN A 732 -29.28 -26.56 6.81
CA GLN A 732 -30.46 -25.69 6.89
C GLN A 732 -31.63 -26.31 7.66
N TYR A 733 -31.80 -27.63 7.58
CA TYR A 733 -32.91 -28.35 8.22
C TYR A 733 -32.48 -29.13 9.48
N GLY A 734 -31.21 -29.02 9.89
CA GLY A 734 -30.71 -29.60 11.14
C GLY A 734 -30.59 -31.12 11.17
N PHE A 735 -30.37 -31.77 10.02
CA PHE A 735 -30.13 -33.23 9.95
C PHE A 735 -28.69 -33.55 9.54
N THR A 736 -28.18 -34.71 9.97
CA THR A 736 -26.84 -35.16 9.58
C THR A 736 -26.86 -35.78 8.18
N PRO A 737 -26.08 -35.25 7.20
CA PRO A 737 -26.06 -35.77 5.84
C PRO A 737 -25.20 -37.05 5.73
N VAL A 738 -25.65 -38.18 6.30
CA VAL A 738 -24.94 -39.47 6.28
C VAL A 738 -24.59 -39.90 4.84
N PRO A 739 -23.34 -40.31 4.54
CA PRO A 739 -22.24 -40.67 5.45
C PRO A 739 -21.34 -39.51 5.90
N PHE A 740 -21.68 -38.26 5.57
CA PHE A 740 -20.89 -37.08 5.90
C PHE A 740 -21.24 -36.54 7.30
N PRO A 741 -20.29 -35.88 8.00
CA PRO A 741 -20.54 -35.28 9.30
C PRO A 741 -21.52 -34.09 9.21
N ALA A 742 -22.20 -33.76 10.31
CA ALA A 742 -23.12 -32.62 10.37
C ALA A 742 -22.41 -31.28 10.07
N SER A 743 -21.14 -31.15 10.44
CA SER A 743 -20.29 -29.99 10.18
C SER A 743 -19.74 -29.91 8.75
N MET A 744 -20.12 -30.85 7.86
CA MET A 744 -19.54 -30.92 6.50
C MET A 744 -19.76 -29.62 5.72
N TYR A 745 -20.90 -28.94 5.90
CA TYR A 745 -21.21 -27.70 5.18
C TYR A 745 -20.20 -26.59 5.49
N ASP A 746 -20.00 -26.31 6.78
CA ASP A 746 -19.09 -25.26 7.23
C ASP A 746 -17.63 -25.63 6.97
N GLN A 747 -17.26 -26.90 7.17
CA GLN A 747 -15.92 -27.39 6.83
C GLN A 747 -15.63 -27.23 5.35
N LEU A 748 -16.60 -27.53 4.49
CA LEU A 748 -16.44 -27.45 3.05
C LEU A 748 -16.26 -25.99 2.61
N TYR A 749 -17.01 -25.05 3.19
CA TYR A 749 -16.78 -23.62 2.93
C TYR A 749 -15.37 -23.18 3.37
N ASN A 750 -15.00 -23.48 4.62
CA ASN A 750 -13.74 -23.00 5.22
C ASN A 750 -12.47 -23.64 4.64
N THR A 751 -12.54 -24.87 4.13
CA THR A 751 -11.36 -25.61 3.66
C THR A 751 -11.29 -25.78 2.15
N ALA A 752 -12.39 -25.58 1.43
CA ALA A 752 -12.47 -25.86 0.00
C ALA A 752 -12.92 -24.68 -0.87
N TYR A 753 -13.68 -23.71 -0.33
CA TYR A 753 -14.35 -22.67 -1.11
C TYR A 753 -14.12 -21.24 -0.61
N GLN A 754 -13.19 -20.99 0.30
CA GLN A 754 -12.84 -19.62 0.65
C GLN A 754 -12.38 -18.85 -0.60
N ARG A 755 -12.95 -17.67 -0.82
CA ARG A 755 -12.77 -16.90 -2.06
C ARG A 755 -11.39 -16.24 -2.20
N VAL A 756 -10.68 -16.13 -1.09
CA VAL A 756 -9.34 -15.54 -0.97
C VAL A 756 -8.32 -16.51 -1.60
N ASP A 757 -8.22 -17.72 -1.05
CA ASP A 757 -7.25 -18.73 -1.49
C ASP A 757 -7.75 -19.67 -2.60
N LEU A 758 -6.83 -20.13 -3.45
CA LEU A 758 -7.08 -21.16 -4.46
C LEU A 758 -7.10 -22.57 -3.83
N GLN A 759 -8.13 -22.84 -3.02
CA GLN A 759 -8.35 -24.11 -2.35
C GLN A 759 -8.84 -25.22 -3.30
N TRP A 760 -8.77 -26.47 -2.85
CA TRP A 760 -9.03 -27.65 -3.68
C TRP A 760 -10.47 -27.72 -4.22
N GLY A 761 -11.46 -27.24 -3.47
CA GLY A 761 -12.87 -27.21 -3.91
C GLY A 761 -13.07 -26.29 -5.11
N ARG A 762 -12.37 -25.15 -5.13
CA ARG A 762 -12.37 -24.23 -6.28
C ARG A 762 -11.77 -24.85 -7.53
N LEU A 763 -10.75 -25.72 -7.40
CA LEU A 763 -10.21 -26.48 -8.53
C LEU A 763 -11.25 -27.44 -9.14
N VAL A 764 -12.09 -28.05 -8.29
CA VAL A 764 -13.22 -28.88 -8.74
C VAL A 764 -14.26 -28.01 -9.46
N ASP A 765 -14.55 -26.83 -8.92
CA ASP A 765 -15.47 -25.87 -9.52
C ASP A 765 -14.98 -25.36 -10.89
N ILE A 766 -13.69 -25.08 -11.06
CA ILE A 766 -13.10 -24.74 -12.38
C ILE A 766 -13.41 -25.84 -13.40
N ALA A 767 -13.22 -27.11 -13.02
CA ALA A 767 -13.52 -28.24 -13.90
C ALA A 767 -15.02 -28.35 -14.20
N PHE A 768 -15.87 -28.25 -13.16
CA PHE A 768 -17.33 -28.26 -13.29
C PHE A 768 -17.80 -27.16 -14.24
N PHE A 769 -17.38 -25.92 -13.99
CA PHE A 769 -17.77 -24.75 -14.75
C PHE A 769 -17.26 -24.80 -16.19
N ALA A 770 -16.01 -25.24 -16.42
CA ALA A 770 -15.45 -25.40 -17.75
C ALA A 770 -16.24 -26.40 -18.61
N ILE A 771 -16.62 -27.55 -18.03
CA ILE A 771 -17.40 -28.59 -18.73
C ILE A 771 -18.82 -28.10 -19.02
N VAL A 772 -19.50 -27.51 -18.02
CA VAL A 772 -20.86 -27.00 -18.18
C VAL A 772 -20.90 -25.88 -19.20
N SER A 773 -19.99 -24.91 -19.10
CA SER A 773 -19.91 -23.79 -20.04
C SER A 773 -19.64 -24.27 -21.46
N TYR A 774 -18.73 -25.25 -21.63
CA TYR A 774 -18.49 -25.85 -22.93
C TYR A 774 -19.77 -26.49 -23.49
N ALA A 775 -20.50 -27.27 -22.70
CA ALA A 775 -21.75 -27.90 -23.13
C ALA A 775 -22.83 -26.87 -23.52
N ILE A 776 -23.04 -25.86 -22.69
CA ILE A 776 -24.01 -24.77 -22.91
C ILE A 776 -23.66 -24.02 -24.20
N LEU A 777 -22.42 -23.54 -24.32
CA LEU A 777 -21.97 -22.78 -25.50
C LEU A 777 -21.96 -23.63 -26.77
N THR A 778 -21.84 -24.96 -26.65
CA THR A 778 -21.93 -25.87 -27.79
C THR A 778 -23.36 -26.03 -28.28
N VAL A 779 -24.34 -26.14 -27.38
CA VAL A 779 -25.75 -26.39 -27.72
C VAL A 779 -26.50 -25.11 -28.07
N PHE A 780 -26.30 -24.05 -27.27
CA PHE A 780 -27.04 -22.79 -27.36
C PHE A 780 -26.24 -21.69 -28.08
N TRP A 781 -25.29 -22.05 -28.94
CA TRP A 781 -24.38 -21.11 -29.59
C TRP A 781 -25.11 -19.98 -30.34
N LYS A 782 -25.97 -20.31 -31.32
CA LYS A 782 -26.60 -19.29 -32.19
C LYS A 782 -27.42 -18.25 -31.42
N PRO A 783 -28.29 -18.60 -30.45
CA PRO A 783 -29.00 -17.59 -29.68
C PRO A 783 -28.05 -16.73 -28.83
N ILE A 784 -27.07 -17.34 -28.14
CA ILE A 784 -26.10 -16.62 -27.31
C ILE A 784 -25.25 -15.66 -28.15
N ALA A 785 -24.65 -16.15 -29.24
CA ALA A 785 -23.81 -15.36 -30.13
C ALA A 785 -24.59 -14.20 -30.78
N LYS A 786 -25.88 -14.40 -31.07
CA LYS A 786 -26.74 -13.33 -31.59
C LYS A 786 -27.06 -12.27 -30.53
N ALA A 787 -27.30 -12.68 -29.28
CA ALA A 787 -27.69 -11.77 -28.20
C ALA A 787 -26.51 -10.92 -27.70
N ILE A 788 -25.38 -11.56 -27.38
CA ILE A 788 -24.26 -10.92 -26.67
C ILE A 788 -22.91 -11.06 -27.39
N GLY A 789 -22.84 -11.87 -28.45
CA GLY A 789 -21.59 -12.12 -29.16
C GLY A 789 -20.98 -10.88 -29.83
N TRP A 790 -21.80 -9.89 -30.21
CA TRP A 790 -21.32 -8.61 -30.77
C TRP A 790 -20.48 -7.79 -29.78
N LEU A 791 -20.68 -8.01 -28.47
CA LEU A 791 -19.99 -7.31 -27.39
C LEU A 791 -18.85 -8.17 -26.83
N TRP A 792 -19.15 -9.39 -26.38
CA TRP A 792 -18.19 -10.22 -25.63
C TRP A 792 -17.10 -10.83 -26.51
N ILE A 793 -17.41 -11.24 -27.74
CA ILE A 793 -16.38 -11.85 -28.61
C ILE A 793 -15.28 -10.84 -28.91
N PRO A 794 -15.53 -9.62 -29.44
CA PRO A 794 -14.46 -8.65 -29.68
C PRO A 794 -13.62 -8.35 -28.45
N ILE A 795 -14.27 -8.14 -27.30
CA ILE A 795 -13.59 -7.87 -26.03
C ILE A 795 -12.69 -9.05 -25.62
N GLY A 796 -13.20 -10.29 -25.68
CA GLY A 796 -12.41 -11.47 -25.35
C GLY A 796 -11.27 -11.75 -26.33
N GLN A 797 -11.40 -11.35 -27.59
CA GLN A 797 -10.30 -11.43 -28.56
C GLN A 797 -9.15 -10.47 -28.26
N ALA A 798 -9.41 -9.42 -27.48
CA ALA A 798 -8.47 -8.41 -27.03
C ALA A 798 -8.45 -8.30 -25.50
N SER A 799 -8.59 -9.43 -24.79
CA SER A 799 -8.80 -9.41 -23.34
C SER A 799 -7.62 -8.80 -22.58
N LEU A 800 -6.38 -9.01 -23.06
CA LEU A 800 -5.20 -8.41 -22.41
C LEU A 800 -5.16 -6.90 -22.60
N TYR A 801 -5.65 -6.41 -23.74
CA TYR A 801 -5.78 -4.98 -23.99
C TYR A 801 -6.80 -4.33 -23.05
N VAL A 802 -7.98 -4.95 -22.89
CA VAL A 802 -9.01 -4.44 -21.97
C VAL A 802 -8.53 -4.50 -20.52
N PHE A 803 -7.80 -5.55 -20.15
CA PHE A 803 -7.17 -5.68 -18.84
C PHE A 803 -6.21 -4.53 -18.52
N VAL A 804 -5.35 -4.14 -19.48
CA VAL A 804 -4.45 -3.00 -19.29
C VAL A 804 -5.23 -1.69 -19.13
N TRP A 805 -6.29 -1.49 -19.91
CA TRP A 805 -7.09 -0.27 -19.84
C TRP A 805 -7.91 -0.12 -18.56
N GLN A 806 -8.27 -1.22 -17.90
CA GLN A 806 -9.06 -1.17 -16.68
C GLN A 806 -8.39 -0.36 -15.57
N VAL A 807 -7.05 -0.39 -15.49
CA VAL A 807 -6.27 0.38 -14.49
C VAL A 807 -6.53 1.88 -14.67
N PHE A 808 -6.53 2.35 -15.92
CA PHE A 808 -6.80 3.74 -16.25
C PHE A 808 -8.27 4.11 -16.10
N PHE A 809 -9.19 3.17 -16.31
CA PHE A 809 -10.61 3.37 -15.99
C PHE A 809 -10.83 3.53 -14.49
N ALA A 810 -10.24 2.66 -13.66
CA ALA A 810 -10.29 2.77 -12.21
C ALA A 810 -9.74 4.12 -11.73
N LEU A 811 -8.56 4.54 -12.23
CA LEU A 811 -7.99 5.85 -11.93
C LEU A 811 -8.90 7.00 -12.34
N ALA A 812 -9.46 6.96 -13.55
CA ALA A 812 -10.33 8.02 -14.06
C ALA A 812 -11.59 8.18 -13.19
N ILE A 813 -12.22 7.06 -12.80
CA ILE A 813 -13.40 7.08 -11.93
C ILE A 813 -13.03 7.57 -10.52
N ALA A 814 -11.95 7.07 -9.93
CA ALA A 814 -11.50 7.47 -8.59
C ALA A 814 -11.07 8.95 -8.51
N SER A 815 -10.77 9.58 -9.65
CA SER A 815 -10.39 10.99 -9.76
C SER A 815 -11.58 11.93 -9.93
N ILE A 816 -12.82 11.43 -10.10
CA ILE A 816 -14.02 12.27 -10.22
C ILE A 816 -14.61 12.52 -8.83
N PRO A 817 -14.55 13.77 -8.32
CA PRO A 817 -15.15 14.11 -7.03
C PRO A 817 -16.65 14.37 -7.16
N GLY A 818 -17.43 14.02 -6.13
CA GLY A 818 -18.83 14.42 -5.98
C GLY A 818 -19.89 13.33 -6.15
N PRO A 819 -19.78 12.36 -7.08
CA PRO A 819 -20.74 11.28 -7.18
C PRO A 819 -20.76 10.39 -5.93
N ASP A 820 -21.96 10.04 -5.46
CA ASP A 820 -22.15 8.95 -4.51
C ASP A 820 -21.96 7.62 -5.23
N TRP A 821 -20.75 7.07 -5.14
CA TRP A 821 -20.39 5.79 -5.75
C TRP A 821 -21.10 4.59 -5.11
N GLY A 822 -21.80 4.77 -3.98
CA GLY A 822 -22.70 3.77 -3.40
C GLY A 822 -24.06 3.71 -4.09
N ASN A 823 -24.43 4.72 -4.88
CA ASN A 823 -25.73 4.77 -5.54
C ASN A 823 -25.81 3.73 -6.68
N PRO A 824 -26.77 2.79 -6.63
CA PRO A 824 -26.83 1.68 -7.59
C PRO A 824 -27.10 2.13 -9.03
N TRP A 825 -27.76 3.27 -9.24
CA TRP A 825 -28.03 3.80 -10.57
C TRP A 825 -26.82 4.49 -11.18
N ILE A 826 -26.04 5.20 -10.36
CA ILE A 826 -24.77 5.80 -10.77
C ILE A 826 -23.80 4.69 -11.15
N GLY A 827 -23.68 3.64 -10.33
CA GLY A 827 -22.85 2.49 -10.66
C GLY A 827 -23.33 1.74 -11.91
N PHE A 828 -24.64 1.56 -12.11
CA PHE A 828 -25.17 0.96 -13.33
C PHE A 828 -24.81 1.76 -14.59
N ALA A 829 -25.02 3.08 -14.56
CA ALA A 829 -24.72 3.96 -15.68
C ALA A 829 -23.21 3.97 -15.99
N THR A 830 -22.38 4.09 -14.95
CA THR A 830 -20.92 4.18 -15.06
C THR A 830 -20.32 2.89 -15.63
N HIS A 831 -20.69 1.73 -15.09
CA HIS A 831 -20.27 0.44 -15.64
C HIS A 831 -20.73 0.23 -17.08
N THR A 832 -21.99 0.57 -17.40
CA THR A 832 -22.50 0.45 -18.78
C THR A 832 -21.66 1.29 -19.73
N LEU A 833 -21.35 2.54 -19.35
CA LEU A 833 -20.52 3.45 -20.13
C LEU A 833 -19.12 2.87 -20.35
N LEU A 834 -18.48 2.34 -19.30
CA LEU A 834 -17.14 1.76 -19.37
C LEU A 834 -17.08 0.50 -20.24
N ILE A 835 -18.09 -0.38 -20.14
CA ILE A 835 -18.20 -1.58 -20.98
C ILE A 835 -18.32 -1.18 -22.46
N LEU A 836 -19.18 -0.20 -22.77
CA LEU A 836 -19.37 0.31 -24.13
C LEU A 836 -18.12 1.03 -24.64
N LEU A 837 -17.42 1.76 -23.78
CA LEU A 837 -16.16 2.42 -24.10
C LEU A 837 -15.07 1.39 -24.44
N ALA A 838 -14.89 0.37 -23.61
CA ALA A 838 -13.95 -0.72 -23.85
C ALA A 838 -14.25 -1.42 -25.19
N TRP A 839 -15.52 -1.73 -25.44
CA TRP A 839 -15.96 -2.28 -26.72
C TRP A 839 -15.65 -1.37 -27.91
N TYR A 840 -15.94 -0.07 -27.78
CA TYR A 840 -15.68 0.91 -28.83
C TYR A 840 -14.18 1.03 -29.15
N MET A 841 -13.34 1.11 -28.11
CA MET A 841 -11.88 1.15 -28.23
C MET A 841 -11.33 -0.09 -28.93
N VAL A 842 -11.83 -1.28 -28.58
CA VAL A 842 -11.47 -2.54 -29.23
C VAL A 842 -11.89 -2.54 -30.70
N ARG A 843 -13.10 -2.09 -31.01
CA ARG A 843 -13.61 -2.02 -32.39
C ARG A 843 -12.80 -1.04 -33.25
N LYS A 844 -12.38 0.08 -32.66
CA LYS A 844 -11.53 1.09 -33.31
C LYS A 844 -10.05 0.77 -33.28
N ARG A 845 -9.65 -0.34 -32.64
CA ARG A 845 -8.25 -0.78 -32.52
C ARG A 845 -7.34 0.30 -31.92
N PHE A 846 -7.88 1.08 -30.98
CA PHE A 846 -7.15 2.16 -30.33
C PHE A 846 -5.88 1.61 -29.66
N LEU A 847 -4.71 2.18 -29.95
CA LEU A 847 -3.39 1.76 -29.41
C LEU A 847 -3.03 0.26 -29.53
N PHE A 848 -3.61 -0.50 -30.47
CA PHE A 848 -3.27 -1.92 -30.67
C PHE A 848 -1.83 -2.16 -31.15
N SER A 849 -1.12 -1.12 -31.59
CA SER A 849 0.30 -1.18 -31.93
C SER A 849 1.19 -1.28 -30.69
N VAL A 850 0.78 -0.66 -29.58
CA VAL A 850 1.56 -0.57 -28.35
C VAL A 850 1.16 -1.70 -27.40
N ILE A 851 -0.13 -1.80 -27.09
CA ILE A 851 -0.66 -2.71 -26.08
C ILE A 851 -0.94 -4.11 -26.69
N PRO A 852 -0.52 -5.20 -26.03
CA PRO A 852 -0.80 -6.56 -26.50
C PRO A 852 -2.29 -6.92 -26.38
N ARG A 853 -2.74 -7.88 -27.21
CA ARG A 853 -4.14 -8.34 -27.31
C ARG A 853 -4.38 -9.64 -26.57
#